data_AF-A0A139IB10-F1
#
_entry.id   AF-A0A139IB10-F1
#
_cell.length_a   1.000
_cell.length_b   1.000
_cell.length_c   1.000
_cell.angle_alpha   90.00
_cell.angle_beta   90.00
_cell.angle_gamma   90.00
#
_symmetry.space_group_name_H-M   'P 1'
#
loop_
_entity.id
_entity.type
_entity.pdbx_description
1 polymer ?
#
loop_
_entity_poly.entity_id
_entity_poly.type
_entity_poly.pdbx_seq_one_letter_code
_entity_poly.pdbx_strand_id
1 'polypeptide(L)'
;MATSEIQVADQPLFTRRKLRMIGIGAGFSNLTLAYKHKYGADYGFLDFAIYEKNPEIGGTWASPEIQAYIEKTAKDFGLRDYVQLNSRVLSARWSDEKSKWEVDIEQNGQIIHDEADVLVNGTGFLNHWKWPDIPGLDKFQGEIVHSAQWQDIDWAGKTVGLIGNGSSAVQILPQMQPAAKSIDTYIRTPTWIIPNFLAEFTPEGKNFSYSEEQKQRWRAKPEELKEMRQSLEHALNASFLMFYKDGGHAKWVKETFGKIMREKLGEETELARRLVPEWPVGCRRITPGENYLDALQAENVKVRFEPIVGINERGIVCQPPADVEPETTPFDIIVCATGFDVSYKPPFKLQGRNGVTLQDLWKDDPEAYLGIHAPDQPNYFSFAGPNSPVGHGSLFAMLDSVAEYILKWCSKIAGQGIKSVVVKPDVLREYNDYTQKFMERMISAMYGGSILHYREMLDAFRSEDFDIAYLDEHNRFGFMGNGLTELEATEGKLGYYLDKSRTQEDLRNRINTDAFAHRPEIAFEKNMAQQTRTLRAAGLNEKRCIIREDLKLYNNIITIGTYTSSDPPSRQDIIEALSACISEHAILSIVIQDADTEQPKLRRVDTIDIDHHLDFLEADETLSGLEGVLSKLHNEPVTVARGQPQWRLVIASPKTGSEFQTTLHIAFACSHSIMDGMSGYALHTTFLRSLKNPKLKSAQASSIYEVPRDLKLLPPMDFRLSISWSFLLGPVIKEYFPSSISKRLGFSSPTEINAWLGNPKRPKCSSASPFPPTSVHLLSISASTLKKTLYTCKKHSTRLTALLNQLFARASSRALSKRGQDHTTFLVQTAIDLRRAIGQGENEMVNYVSAITESITTSPDTTLDWTSTSQLTQRLAAASSTTKDHTVGLLRYLSNFREWTTRNSKLPADVSFEISNLGAFSAQQEGEGVSKMENMIFSQSANGTGPPFSVNVASANGGALMMSVTWWNGMLGVDDEVVFIDEVCVDVAKEMEEIAKGHV
;
A
#
# COMPACT_ATOMS: atom_id res chain seq x y z
N MET A 1 50.07 17.27 35.23
CA MET A 1 48.89 16.56 34.74
C MET A 1 49.33 15.11 34.55
N ALA A 2 48.90 14.21 35.44
CA ALA A 2 49.16 12.80 35.22
C ALA A 2 48.41 12.40 33.95
N THR A 3 49.15 12.10 32.88
CA THR A 3 48.62 11.47 31.68
C THR A 3 48.09 10.11 32.12
N SER A 4 46.78 9.97 32.27
CA SER A 4 46.16 8.65 32.40
C SER A 4 46.58 7.85 31.17
N GLU A 5 47.37 6.80 31.39
CA GLU A 5 47.86 5.91 30.33
C GLU A 5 46.65 5.28 29.63
N ILE A 6 46.34 5.73 28.41
CA ILE A 6 45.24 5.16 27.61
C ILE A 6 45.71 3.79 27.13
N GLN A 7 45.09 2.73 27.64
CA GLN A 7 45.38 1.37 27.19
C GLN A 7 44.62 1.07 25.88
N VAL A 8 45.36 0.64 24.86
CA VAL A 8 44.80 0.17 23.58
C VAL A 8 44.65 -1.34 23.66
N ALA A 9 43.42 -1.84 23.50
CA ALA A 9 43.15 -3.28 23.56
C ALA A 9 43.73 -4.00 22.33
N ASP A 10 44.44 -5.11 22.55
CA ASP A 10 44.99 -5.95 21.45
C ASP A 10 43.93 -6.91 20.91
N GLN A 11 42.84 -6.35 20.41
CA GLN A 11 41.73 -7.08 19.79
C GLN A 11 41.14 -6.24 18.64
N PRO A 12 40.49 -6.85 17.65
CA PRO A 12 39.88 -6.10 16.55
C PRO A 12 38.78 -5.12 16.98
N LEU A 13 38.50 -4.16 16.10
CA LEU A 13 37.40 -3.19 16.18
C LEU A 13 36.07 -3.89 16.52
N PHE A 14 35.36 -3.35 17.51
CA PHE A 14 34.06 -3.83 18.01
C PHE A 14 34.05 -5.28 18.56
N THR A 15 35.20 -5.84 18.97
CA THR A 15 35.24 -7.14 19.62
C THR A 15 34.29 -7.17 20.82
N ARG A 16 33.33 -8.09 20.80
CA ARG A 16 32.22 -8.13 21.76
C ARG A 16 32.61 -8.88 23.03
N ARG A 17 32.43 -8.23 24.18
CA ARG A 17 32.54 -8.91 25.49
C ARG A 17 31.36 -9.87 25.69
N LYS A 18 31.57 -10.88 26.54
CA LYS A 18 30.44 -11.72 26.99
C LYS A 18 29.44 -10.89 27.78
N LEU A 19 28.16 -11.08 27.50
CA LEU A 19 27.04 -10.49 28.23
C LEU A 19 26.15 -11.60 28.78
N ARG A 20 25.61 -11.39 29.98
CA ARG A 20 24.53 -12.20 30.55
C ARG A 20 23.21 -11.47 30.38
N MET A 21 22.22 -12.12 29.77
CA MET A 21 20.86 -11.60 29.60
C MET A 21 19.85 -12.51 30.28
N ILE A 22 18.91 -11.91 31.01
CA ILE A 22 17.80 -12.62 31.63
C ILE A 22 16.48 -12.14 31.01
N GLY A 23 15.70 -13.08 30.47
CA GLY A 23 14.33 -12.89 30.04
C GLY A 23 13.35 -13.36 31.12
N ILE A 24 12.31 -12.58 31.39
CA ILE A 24 11.26 -12.94 32.36
C ILE A 24 9.97 -13.29 31.62
N GLY A 25 9.51 -14.54 31.74
CA GLY A 25 8.35 -15.12 31.06
C GLY A 25 8.70 -15.80 29.74
N ALA A 26 8.15 -16.99 29.50
CA ALA A 26 8.35 -17.82 28.30
C ALA A 26 7.10 -17.87 27.41
N GLY A 27 6.47 -16.71 27.21
CA GLY A 27 5.50 -16.49 26.13
C GLY A 27 6.20 -16.21 24.79
N PHE A 28 5.42 -15.83 23.76
CA PHE A 28 5.95 -15.53 22.43
C PHE A 28 7.11 -14.52 22.44
N SER A 29 7.07 -13.49 23.29
CA SER A 29 8.08 -12.44 23.34
C SER A 29 9.51 -12.98 23.51
N ASN A 30 9.81 -13.66 24.61
CA ASN A 30 11.15 -14.18 24.87
C ASN A 30 11.46 -15.46 24.09
N LEU A 31 10.45 -16.22 23.65
CA LEU A 31 10.69 -17.35 22.74
C LEU A 31 11.14 -16.86 21.36
N THR A 32 10.54 -15.78 20.82
CA THR A 32 11.02 -15.13 19.59
C THR A 32 12.42 -14.56 19.77
N LEU A 33 12.71 -13.95 20.92
CA LEU A 33 14.06 -13.49 21.26
C LEU A 33 15.08 -14.64 21.30
N ALA A 34 14.73 -15.78 21.91
CA ALA A 34 15.56 -16.97 21.95
C ALA A 34 15.80 -17.56 20.56
N TYR A 35 14.76 -17.57 19.70
CA TYR A 35 14.89 -18.00 18.31
C TYR A 35 15.89 -17.12 17.55
N LYS A 36 15.76 -15.80 17.65
CA LYS A 36 16.68 -14.87 16.97
C LYS A 36 18.09 -14.89 17.56
N HIS A 37 18.23 -15.10 18.87
CA HIS A 37 19.54 -15.34 19.49
C HIS A 37 20.22 -16.59 18.94
N LYS A 38 19.48 -17.71 18.87
CA LYS A 38 20.01 -19.02 18.45
C LYS A 38 20.34 -19.09 16.97
N TYR A 39 19.48 -18.53 16.13
CA TYR A 39 19.55 -18.67 14.66
C TYR A 39 19.95 -17.39 13.94
N GLY A 40 20.02 -16.26 14.64
CA GLY A 40 20.55 -15.02 14.09
C GLY A 40 22.06 -15.09 13.93
N ALA A 41 22.59 -14.27 13.02
CA ALA A 41 24.03 -14.14 12.87
C ALA A 41 24.63 -13.44 14.10
N ASP A 42 25.71 -14.03 14.66
CA ASP A 42 26.67 -13.30 15.48
C ASP A 42 26.20 -12.87 16.89
N TYR A 43 25.56 -13.78 17.65
CA TYR A 43 25.16 -13.58 19.06
C TYR A 43 25.79 -14.54 20.08
N GLY A 44 26.85 -15.27 19.70
CA GLY A 44 27.54 -16.22 20.60
C GLY A 44 28.19 -15.58 21.85
N PHE A 45 28.31 -14.26 21.89
CA PHE A 45 28.76 -13.51 23.06
C PHE A 45 27.67 -13.37 24.15
N LEU A 46 26.40 -13.64 23.82
CA LEU A 46 25.27 -13.47 24.73
C LEU A 46 24.93 -14.81 25.40
N ASP A 47 25.09 -14.89 26.71
CA ASP A 47 24.56 -15.95 27.56
C ASP A 47 23.12 -15.58 27.97
N PHE A 48 22.13 -16.28 27.41
CA PHE A 48 20.72 -15.97 27.59
C PHE A 48 20.00 -17.06 28.38
N ALA A 49 19.23 -16.67 29.41
CA ALA A 49 18.28 -17.55 30.09
C ALA A 49 16.92 -16.88 30.25
N ILE A 50 15.87 -17.69 30.26
CA ILE A 50 14.48 -17.28 30.45
C ILE A 50 13.93 -17.94 31.72
N TYR A 51 13.42 -17.15 32.65
CA TYR A 51 12.74 -17.67 33.85
C TYR A 51 11.23 -17.55 33.68
N GLU A 52 10.52 -18.68 33.77
CA GLU A 52 9.08 -18.79 33.62
C GLU A 52 8.47 -19.35 34.92
N LYS A 53 7.48 -18.64 35.46
CA LYS A 53 6.82 -19.02 36.73
C LYS A 53 5.98 -20.29 36.59
N ASN A 54 5.47 -20.56 35.39
CA ASN A 54 4.58 -21.67 35.11
C ASN A 54 5.35 -22.99 34.91
N PRO A 55 4.69 -24.15 35.07
CA PRO A 55 5.27 -25.46 34.78
C PRO A 55 5.37 -25.76 33.28
N GLU A 56 4.87 -24.87 32.41
CA GLU A 56 4.82 -24.97 30.96
C GLU A 56 5.10 -23.62 30.31
N ILE A 57 5.56 -23.64 29.04
CA ILE A 57 5.75 -22.43 28.23
C ILE A 57 4.42 -21.99 27.60
N GLY A 58 4.36 -20.79 27.02
CA GLY A 58 3.18 -20.30 26.28
C GLY A 58 2.58 -19.02 26.86
N GLY A 59 2.71 -18.79 28.17
CA GLY A 59 2.24 -17.56 28.80
C GLY A 59 0.71 -17.52 28.90
N THR A 60 0.06 -16.57 28.21
CA THR A 60 -1.39 -16.30 28.38
C THR A 60 -2.33 -17.16 27.54
N TRP A 61 -1.82 -17.98 26.62
CA TRP A 61 -2.65 -18.64 25.61
C TRP A 61 -3.28 -19.91 26.18
N ALA A 62 -4.59 -19.86 26.43
CA ALA A 62 -5.39 -21.01 26.88
C ALA A 62 -6.07 -21.77 25.72
N SER A 63 -5.83 -21.37 24.47
CA SER A 63 -6.34 -22.10 23.30
C SER A 63 -5.48 -23.35 23.06
N PRO A 64 -6.06 -24.57 23.00
CA PRO A 64 -5.30 -25.79 22.76
C PRO A 64 -4.48 -25.76 21.47
N GLU A 65 -5.02 -25.15 20.40
CA GLU A 65 -4.33 -25.06 19.11
C GLU A 65 -3.12 -24.12 19.17
N ILE A 66 -3.29 -22.93 19.77
CA ILE A 66 -2.21 -21.95 19.89
C ILE A 66 -1.13 -22.46 20.85
N GLN A 67 -1.53 -23.07 21.97
CA GLN A 67 -0.61 -23.67 22.93
C GLN A 67 0.21 -24.79 22.26
N ALA A 68 -0.45 -25.72 21.57
CA ALA A 68 0.24 -26.78 20.84
C ALA A 68 1.19 -26.24 19.76
N TYR A 69 0.81 -25.15 19.08
CA TYR A 69 1.70 -24.47 18.13
C TYR A 69 2.95 -23.90 18.79
N ILE A 70 2.83 -23.22 19.95
CA ILE A 70 3.98 -22.67 20.68
C ILE A 70 4.90 -23.80 21.16
N GLU A 71 4.34 -24.83 21.78
CA GLU A 71 5.10 -25.98 22.28
C GLU A 71 5.85 -26.70 21.16
N LYS A 72 5.15 -26.99 20.06
CA LYS A 72 5.75 -27.60 18.88
C LYS A 72 6.86 -26.72 18.31
N THR A 73 6.64 -25.41 18.18
CA THR A 73 7.62 -24.47 17.64
C THR A 73 8.86 -24.38 18.55
N ALA A 74 8.67 -24.25 19.85
CA ALA A 74 9.76 -24.23 20.82
C ALA A 74 10.57 -25.54 20.82
N LYS A 75 9.90 -26.68 20.62
CA LYS A 75 10.56 -27.98 20.47
C LYS A 75 11.35 -28.07 19.16
N ASP A 76 10.72 -27.77 18.03
CA ASP A 76 11.31 -27.92 16.70
C ASP A 76 12.56 -27.04 16.52
N PHE A 77 12.58 -25.86 17.15
CA PHE A 77 13.71 -24.94 17.15
C PHE A 77 14.63 -25.09 18.37
N GLY A 78 14.37 -26.04 19.27
CA GLY A 78 15.14 -26.27 20.49
C GLY A 78 15.29 -25.01 21.35
N LEU A 79 14.21 -24.23 21.51
CA LEU A 79 14.16 -23.01 22.32
C LEU A 79 13.99 -23.34 23.80
N ARG A 80 13.54 -24.55 24.11
CA ARG A 80 13.29 -25.00 25.48
C ARG A 80 14.56 -25.01 26.34
N ASP A 81 15.73 -25.14 25.72
CA ASP A 81 17.06 -25.13 26.36
C ASP A 81 17.37 -23.80 27.07
N TYR A 82 16.74 -22.69 26.65
CA TYR A 82 16.89 -21.39 27.29
C TYR A 82 15.98 -21.20 28.50
N VAL A 83 14.96 -22.06 28.67
CA VAL A 83 13.87 -21.80 29.60
C VAL A 83 14.04 -22.59 30.91
N GLN A 84 13.87 -21.91 32.03
CA GLN A 84 13.79 -22.45 33.37
C GLN A 84 12.33 -22.31 33.83
N LEU A 85 11.59 -23.41 33.89
CA LEU A 85 10.20 -23.44 34.34
C LEU A 85 10.11 -23.44 35.86
N ASN A 86 8.91 -23.23 36.41
CA ASN A 86 8.66 -23.15 37.85
C ASN A 86 9.62 -22.18 38.57
N SER A 87 9.97 -21.09 37.88
CA SER A 87 10.98 -20.11 38.28
C SER A 87 10.36 -18.71 38.27
N ARG A 88 9.84 -18.30 39.42
CA ARG A 88 9.18 -17.00 39.59
C ARG A 88 10.20 -15.94 40.02
N VAL A 89 10.44 -14.94 39.17
CA VAL A 89 11.21 -13.76 39.57
C VAL A 89 10.44 -12.98 40.65
N LEU A 90 11.10 -12.68 41.76
CA LEU A 90 10.55 -11.93 42.91
C LEU A 90 11.01 -10.48 42.89
N SER A 91 12.29 -10.26 42.61
CA SER A 91 12.93 -8.93 42.55
C SER A 91 14.02 -8.87 41.50
N ALA A 92 14.20 -7.67 40.93
CA ALA A 92 15.38 -7.30 40.16
C ALA A 92 15.84 -5.90 40.57
N ARG A 93 17.11 -5.76 40.95
CA ARG A 93 17.72 -4.50 41.41
C ARG A 93 18.96 -4.17 40.60
N TRP A 94 19.03 -2.95 40.06
CA TRP A 94 20.24 -2.47 39.39
C TRP A 94 21.33 -2.11 40.41
N SER A 95 22.55 -2.56 40.16
CA SER A 95 23.76 -2.20 40.90
C SER A 95 24.68 -1.37 40.00
N ASP A 96 24.87 -0.08 40.32
CA ASP A 96 25.80 0.79 39.58
C ASP A 96 27.27 0.42 39.79
N GLU A 97 27.60 -0.18 40.94
CA GLU A 97 28.92 -0.71 41.26
C GLU A 97 29.27 -1.89 40.34
N LYS A 98 28.38 -2.88 40.25
CA LYS A 98 28.58 -4.07 39.41
C LYS A 98 28.24 -3.84 37.94
N SER A 99 27.47 -2.78 37.64
CA SER A 99 26.88 -2.53 36.33
C SER A 99 25.97 -3.67 35.86
N LYS A 100 25.20 -4.24 36.79
CA LYS A 100 24.36 -5.42 36.56
C LYS A 100 23.04 -5.34 37.34
N TRP A 101 22.06 -6.07 36.83
CA TRP A 101 20.86 -6.46 37.56
C TRP A 101 21.16 -7.64 38.47
N GLU A 102 20.79 -7.52 39.75
CA GLU A 102 20.74 -8.60 40.72
C GLU A 102 19.30 -9.11 40.79
N VAL A 103 19.08 -10.41 40.56
CA VAL A 103 17.75 -10.99 40.37
C VAL A 103 17.52 -12.12 41.37
N ASP A 104 16.43 -12.02 42.13
CA ASP A 104 15.99 -13.06 43.05
C ASP A 104 14.86 -13.87 42.41
N ILE A 105 15.04 -15.19 42.39
CA ILE A 105 14.14 -16.12 41.70
C ILE A 105 13.70 -17.19 42.69
N GLU A 106 12.40 -17.34 42.87
CA GLU A 106 11.82 -18.50 43.57
C GLU A 106 11.72 -19.67 42.59
N GLN A 107 12.47 -20.74 42.85
CA GLN A 107 12.42 -21.97 42.08
C GLN A 107 12.26 -23.16 43.03
N ASN A 108 11.21 -23.95 42.84
CA ASN A 108 10.91 -25.14 43.66
C ASN A 108 10.92 -24.86 45.18
N GLY A 109 10.43 -23.68 45.60
CA GLY A 109 10.39 -23.26 47.01
C GLY A 109 11.72 -22.78 47.61
N GLN A 110 12.76 -22.62 46.80
CA GLN A 110 14.05 -22.02 47.19
C GLN A 110 14.29 -20.70 46.45
N ILE A 111 15.04 -19.79 47.08
CA ILE A 111 15.47 -18.54 46.44
C ILE A 111 16.85 -18.77 45.81
N ILE A 112 16.93 -18.50 44.51
CA ILE A 112 18.15 -18.50 43.71
C ILE A 112 18.49 -17.04 43.38
N HIS A 113 19.78 -16.70 43.45
CA HIS A 113 20.30 -15.39 43.06
C HIS A 113 21.03 -15.53 41.71
N ASP A 114 20.67 -14.68 40.75
CA ASP A 114 21.33 -14.57 39.45
C ASP A 114 21.69 -13.10 39.18
N GLU A 115 22.60 -12.85 38.24
CA GLU A 115 22.98 -11.50 37.83
C GLU A 115 22.99 -11.38 36.30
N ALA A 116 22.62 -10.20 35.77
CA ALA A 116 22.60 -9.96 34.32
C ALA A 116 23.08 -8.56 33.93
N ASP A 117 23.76 -8.47 32.79
CA ASP A 117 24.07 -7.20 32.14
C ASP A 117 22.80 -6.55 31.55
N VAL A 118 21.87 -7.37 31.05
CA VAL A 118 20.63 -6.97 30.38
C VAL A 118 19.43 -7.72 30.95
N LEU A 119 18.35 -6.99 31.25
CA LEU A 119 17.10 -7.57 31.76
C LEU A 119 15.96 -7.31 30.77
N VAL A 120 15.25 -8.37 30.36
CA VAL A 120 14.16 -8.30 29.38
C VAL A 120 12.85 -8.78 29.98
N ASN A 121 11.87 -7.90 30.08
CA ASN A 121 10.54 -8.23 30.57
C ASN A 121 9.63 -8.68 29.42
N GLY A 122 9.34 -9.98 29.37
CA GLY A 122 8.40 -10.62 28.45
C GLY A 122 7.17 -11.19 29.16
N THR A 123 6.84 -10.70 30.37
CA THR A 123 5.71 -11.24 31.15
C THR A 123 4.36 -10.92 30.50
N GLY A 124 4.26 -9.83 29.73
CA GLY A 124 3.03 -9.35 29.11
C GLY A 124 2.15 -8.53 30.08
N PHE A 125 1.08 -7.92 29.56
CA PHE A 125 0.21 -7.00 30.31
C PHE A 125 -1.22 -7.54 30.53
N LEU A 126 -1.51 -8.78 30.10
CA LEU A 126 -2.80 -9.47 30.27
C LEU A 126 -2.64 -10.78 31.04
N ASN A 127 -1.85 -10.77 32.13
CA ASN A 127 -1.58 -11.97 32.94
C ASN A 127 -1.93 -11.81 34.43
N HIS A 128 -1.98 -10.56 34.91
CA HIS A 128 -2.23 -10.28 36.32
C HIS A 128 -3.73 -10.12 36.50
N TRP A 129 -4.36 -11.06 37.20
CA TRP A 129 -5.79 -11.06 37.46
C TRP A 129 -6.04 -11.18 38.96
N LYS A 130 -7.24 -10.78 39.37
CA LYS A 130 -7.72 -10.93 40.75
C LYS A 130 -9.21 -11.25 40.71
N TRP A 131 -9.69 -11.87 41.78
CA TRP A 131 -11.12 -12.04 41.99
C TRP A 131 -11.83 -10.67 41.99
N PRO A 132 -13.08 -10.60 41.47
CA PRO A 132 -13.84 -9.37 41.55
C PRO A 132 -14.15 -9.05 43.01
N ASP A 133 -14.08 -7.76 43.33
CA ASP A 133 -14.38 -7.24 44.66
C ASP A 133 -15.90 -7.21 44.89
N ILE A 134 -16.49 -8.39 45.12
CA ILE A 134 -17.91 -8.60 45.37
C ILE A 134 -18.08 -9.16 46.79
N PRO A 135 -18.79 -8.48 47.70
CA PRO A 135 -18.99 -8.96 49.06
C PRO A 135 -19.59 -10.37 49.10
N GLY A 136 -18.94 -11.28 49.83
CA GLY A 136 -19.42 -12.65 50.04
C GLY A 136 -19.17 -13.63 48.88
N LEU A 137 -18.33 -13.28 47.90
CA LEU A 137 -17.90 -14.20 46.83
C LEU A 137 -17.36 -15.52 47.41
N ASP A 138 -16.60 -15.46 48.49
CA ASP A 138 -16.02 -16.60 49.22
C ASP A 138 -17.04 -17.47 49.97
N LYS A 139 -18.29 -17.00 50.12
CA LYS A 139 -19.35 -17.73 50.84
C LYS A 139 -20.14 -18.68 49.96
N PHE A 140 -20.09 -18.51 48.64
CA PHE A 140 -20.85 -19.31 47.69
C PHE A 140 -20.48 -20.79 47.81
N GLN A 141 -21.48 -21.67 47.91
CA GLN A 141 -21.26 -23.10 48.11
C GLN A 141 -21.16 -23.89 46.79
N GLY A 142 -21.43 -23.24 45.65
CA GLY A 142 -21.23 -23.82 44.32
C GLY A 142 -19.81 -23.59 43.78
N GLU A 143 -19.61 -23.87 42.49
CA GLU A 143 -18.31 -23.71 41.85
C GLU A 143 -18.06 -22.26 41.41
N ILE A 144 -16.89 -21.71 41.70
CA ILE A 144 -16.47 -20.39 41.23
C ILE A 144 -15.24 -20.54 40.34
N VAL A 145 -15.33 -20.04 39.11
CA VAL A 145 -14.23 -20.08 38.15
C VAL A 145 -13.92 -18.68 37.64
N HIS A 146 -12.64 -18.32 37.61
CA HIS A 146 -12.19 -17.10 36.94
C HIS A 146 -11.67 -17.45 35.53
N SER A 147 -12.00 -16.64 34.52
CA SER A 147 -11.62 -16.92 33.13
C SER A 147 -10.09 -16.99 32.90
N ALA A 148 -9.29 -16.37 33.77
CA ALA A 148 -7.83 -16.39 33.71
C ALA A 148 -7.18 -17.58 34.46
N GLN A 149 -7.95 -18.36 35.21
CA GLN A 149 -7.53 -19.59 35.88
C GLN A 149 -8.65 -20.62 35.71
N TRP A 150 -8.92 -20.96 34.46
CA TRP A 150 -9.99 -21.88 34.11
C TRP A 150 -9.71 -23.27 34.71
N GLN A 151 -10.75 -23.88 35.26
CA GLN A 151 -10.75 -25.26 35.74
C GLN A 151 -11.72 -26.06 34.88
N ASP A 152 -11.47 -27.36 34.68
CA ASP A 152 -12.39 -28.23 33.95
C ASP A 152 -13.67 -28.44 34.79
N ILE A 153 -14.66 -27.60 34.52
CA ILE A 153 -15.98 -27.62 35.15
C ILE A 153 -17.03 -28.16 34.17
N ASP A 154 -18.00 -28.93 34.67
CA ASP A 154 -19.14 -29.42 33.88
C ASP A 154 -20.37 -28.54 34.08
N TRP A 155 -20.71 -27.76 33.05
CA TRP A 155 -21.87 -26.86 33.05
C TRP A 155 -23.14 -27.49 32.44
N ALA A 156 -23.08 -28.73 31.95
CA ALA A 156 -24.25 -29.36 31.32
C ALA A 156 -25.41 -29.51 32.32
N GLY A 157 -26.58 -28.95 31.98
CA GLY A 157 -27.76 -28.98 32.83
C GLY A 157 -27.66 -28.13 34.12
N LYS A 158 -26.62 -27.32 34.27
CA LYS A 158 -26.38 -26.44 35.44
C LYS A 158 -26.94 -25.05 35.26
N THR A 159 -27.22 -24.35 36.36
CA THR A 159 -27.51 -22.91 36.35
C THR A 159 -26.23 -22.10 36.56
N VAL A 160 -25.98 -21.14 35.66
CA VAL A 160 -24.70 -20.42 35.59
C VAL A 160 -24.90 -18.91 35.73
N GLY A 161 -24.13 -18.28 36.61
CA GLY A 161 -23.99 -16.82 36.68
C GLY A 161 -22.70 -16.38 35.99
N LEU A 162 -22.79 -15.68 34.85
CA LEU A 162 -21.62 -15.17 34.12
C LEU A 162 -21.42 -13.68 34.38
N ILE A 163 -20.33 -13.30 35.06
CA ILE A 163 -20.02 -11.91 35.41
C ILE A 163 -19.00 -11.33 34.44
N GLY A 164 -19.41 -10.39 33.58
CA GLY A 164 -18.53 -9.68 32.66
C GLY A 164 -19.08 -9.55 31.23
N ASN A 165 -18.53 -8.62 30.46
CA ASN A 165 -18.88 -8.37 29.05
C ASN A 165 -17.64 -7.98 28.20
N GLY A 166 -16.47 -8.47 28.61
CA GLY A 166 -15.22 -8.34 27.85
C GLY A 166 -14.98 -9.54 26.94
N SER A 167 -13.80 -9.60 26.31
CA SER A 167 -13.44 -10.67 25.38
C SER A 167 -13.67 -12.08 25.93
N SER A 168 -13.34 -12.32 27.21
CA SER A 168 -13.55 -13.63 27.85
C SER A 168 -15.03 -14.01 27.90
N ALA A 169 -15.91 -13.11 28.35
CA ALA A 169 -17.35 -13.39 28.43
C ALA A 169 -17.97 -13.61 27.03
N VAL A 170 -17.54 -12.80 26.06
CA VAL A 170 -17.99 -12.90 24.66
C VAL A 170 -17.66 -14.26 24.04
N GLN A 171 -16.53 -14.86 24.41
CA GLN A 171 -16.11 -16.18 23.92
C GLN A 171 -16.68 -17.33 24.75
N ILE A 172 -16.88 -17.15 26.06
CA ILE A 172 -17.38 -18.19 26.97
C ILE A 172 -18.89 -18.42 26.79
N LEU A 173 -19.69 -17.34 26.74
CA LEU A 173 -21.16 -17.45 26.71
C LEU A 173 -21.68 -18.35 25.58
N PRO A 174 -21.22 -18.21 24.31
CA PRO A 174 -21.73 -19.03 23.21
C PRO A 174 -21.37 -20.51 23.33
N GLN A 175 -20.30 -20.84 24.06
CA GLN A 175 -19.87 -22.24 24.29
C GLN A 175 -20.68 -22.88 25.43
N MET A 176 -21.05 -22.10 26.45
CA MET A 176 -21.85 -22.60 27.57
C MET A 176 -23.34 -22.69 27.26
N GLN A 177 -23.87 -21.73 26.50
CA GLN A 177 -25.30 -21.56 26.24
C GLN A 177 -26.01 -22.83 25.74
N PRO A 178 -25.47 -23.64 24.81
CA PRO A 178 -26.19 -24.80 24.28
C PRO A 178 -26.44 -25.93 25.30
N ALA A 179 -25.60 -26.04 26.34
CA ALA A 179 -25.62 -27.17 27.27
C ALA A 179 -26.09 -26.79 28.69
N ALA A 180 -25.96 -25.52 29.09
CA ALA A 180 -26.41 -25.05 30.39
C ALA A 180 -27.94 -25.04 30.52
N LYS A 181 -28.46 -25.34 31.71
CA LYS A 181 -29.91 -25.28 31.98
C LYS A 181 -30.43 -23.84 31.91
N SER A 182 -29.69 -22.90 32.50
CA SER A 182 -29.96 -21.47 32.37
C SER A 182 -28.70 -20.66 32.67
N ILE A 183 -28.55 -19.51 32.03
CA ILE A 183 -27.43 -18.59 32.24
C ILE A 183 -27.96 -17.18 32.52
N ASP A 184 -27.59 -16.61 33.65
CA ASP A 184 -27.73 -15.16 33.87
C ASP A 184 -26.38 -14.50 33.56
N THR A 185 -26.34 -13.63 32.55
CA THR A 185 -25.13 -12.89 32.18
C THR A 185 -25.23 -11.43 32.66
N TYR A 186 -24.27 -11.02 33.48
CA TYR A 186 -24.25 -9.73 34.17
C TYR A 186 -23.37 -8.74 33.42
N ILE A 187 -24.01 -7.77 32.76
CA ILE A 187 -23.35 -6.78 31.91
C ILE A 187 -23.41 -5.39 32.54
N ARG A 188 -22.24 -4.89 32.97
CA ARG A 188 -22.11 -3.51 33.50
C ARG A 188 -21.96 -2.46 32.40
N THR A 189 -21.21 -2.79 31.35
CA THR A 189 -20.89 -1.84 30.27
C THR A 189 -20.95 -2.53 28.93
N PRO A 190 -21.59 -1.92 27.91
CA PRO A 190 -21.56 -2.40 26.53
C PRO A 190 -20.16 -2.45 25.93
N THR A 191 -19.98 -3.35 24.96
CA THR A 191 -18.75 -3.57 24.20
C THR A 191 -19.13 -3.75 22.73
N TRP A 192 -18.33 -3.18 21.82
CA TRP A 192 -18.49 -3.41 20.39
C TRP A 192 -18.26 -4.88 20.02
N ILE A 193 -19.26 -5.50 19.39
CA ILE A 193 -19.16 -6.85 18.83
C ILE A 193 -19.08 -6.71 17.32
N ILE A 194 -18.04 -7.29 16.73
CA ILE A 194 -17.79 -7.21 15.28
C ILE A 194 -17.80 -8.59 14.63
N PRO A 195 -17.96 -8.64 13.29
CA PRO A 195 -17.60 -9.83 12.53
C PRO A 195 -16.16 -10.26 12.78
N ASN A 196 -15.83 -11.50 12.44
CA ASN A 196 -14.47 -12.01 12.56
C ASN A 196 -13.46 -11.11 11.81
N PHE A 197 -12.26 -10.97 12.37
CA PHE A 197 -11.18 -10.31 11.65
C PHE A 197 -10.91 -11.04 10.36
N LEU A 198 -10.71 -10.29 9.27
CA LEU A 198 -10.44 -10.86 7.94
C LEU A 198 -11.55 -11.81 7.47
N ALA A 199 -12.81 -11.55 7.86
CA ALA A 199 -13.96 -12.36 7.48
C ALA A 199 -14.06 -12.57 5.95
N GLU A 200 -13.62 -11.61 5.15
CA GLU A 200 -13.54 -11.67 3.69
C GLU A 200 -12.58 -12.75 3.16
N PHE A 201 -11.63 -13.22 3.99
CA PHE A 201 -10.71 -14.32 3.68
C PHE A 201 -11.15 -15.66 4.26
N THR A 202 -12.30 -15.71 4.94
CA THR A 202 -12.80 -16.91 5.60
C THR A 202 -14.09 -17.42 4.95
N PRO A 203 -14.31 -18.74 4.84
CA PRO A 203 -15.58 -19.29 4.41
C PRO A 203 -16.72 -18.79 5.30
N GLU A 204 -17.76 -18.21 4.70
CA GLU A 204 -18.94 -17.67 5.41
C GLU A 204 -18.65 -16.59 6.47
N GLY A 205 -17.43 -16.02 6.51
CA GLY A 205 -17.05 -15.06 7.55
C GLY A 205 -16.76 -15.69 8.93
N LYS A 206 -16.59 -17.01 8.99
CA LYS A 206 -16.47 -17.79 10.24
C LYS A 206 -15.08 -18.39 10.42
N ASN A 207 -14.79 -18.81 11.65
CA ASN A 207 -13.61 -19.62 11.90
C ASN A 207 -13.70 -20.94 11.12
N PHE A 208 -12.57 -21.38 10.55
CA PHE A 208 -12.52 -22.57 9.70
C PHE A 208 -11.16 -23.26 9.81
N SER A 209 -11.13 -24.52 9.38
CA SER A 209 -9.89 -25.29 9.26
C SER A 209 -9.50 -25.45 7.80
N TYR A 210 -8.21 -25.34 7.51
CA TYR A 210 -7.68 -25.65 6.19
C TYR A 210 -7.71 -27.16 5.93
N SER A 211 -8.13 -27.57 4.73
CA SER A 211 -8.15 -28.97 4.32
C SER A 211 -6.73 -29.52 4.13
N GLU A 212 -6.55 -30.84 4.20
CA GLU A 212 -5.22 -31.44 3.94
C GLU A 212 -4.76 -31.20 2.50
N GLU A 213 -5.67 -31.10 1.53
CA GLU A 213 -5.34 -30.75 0.14
C GLU A 213 -4.78 -29.32 0.05
N GLN A 214 -5.39 -28.36 0.77
CA GLN A 214 -4.87 -26.98 0.84
C GLN A 214 -3.47 -26.96 1.48
N LYS A 215 -3.29 -27.67 2.60
CA LYS A 215 -1.99 -27.78 3.27
C LYS A 215 -0.94 -28.44 2.38
N GLN A 216 -1.27 -29.52 1.68
CA GLN A 216 -0.36 -30.19 0.74
C GLN A 216 0.00 -29.27 -0.44
N ARG A 217 -0.97 -28.54 -0.97
CA ARG A 217 -0.73 -27.55 -2.04
C ARG A 217 0.27 -26.49 -1.59
N TRP A 218 0.13 -25.95 -0.38
CA TRP A 218 1.07 -24.98 0.17
C TRP A 218 2.45 -25.56 0.48
N ARG A 219 2.54 -26.83 0.91
CA ARG A 219 3.83 -27.52 1.03
C ARG A 219 4.52 -27.68 -0.32
N ALA A 220 3.76 -27.98 -1.37
CA ALA A 220 4.28 -28.11 -2.74
C ALA A 220 4.57 -26.75 -3.41
N LYS A 221 3.87 -25.69 -3.00
CA LYS A 221 3.95 -24.34 -3.56
C LYS A 221 4.02 -23.28 -2.45
N PRO A 222 5.18 -23.12 -1.79
CA PRO A 222 5.33 -22.20 -0.67
C PRO A 222 5.07 -20.73 -1.04
N GLU A 223 5.30 -20.33 -2.28
CA GLU A 223 5.00 -18.96 -2.75
C GLU A 223 3.50 -18.63 -2.70
N GLU A 224 2.61 -19.60 -2.93
CA GLU A 224 1.16 -19.37 -2.81
C GLU A 224 0.74 -19.14 -1.34
N LEU A 225 1.39 -19.84 -0.41
CA LEU A 225 1.18 -19.62 1.03
C LEU A 225 1.69 -18.24 1.46
N LYS A 226 2.84 -17.84 0.91
CA LYS A 226 3.44 -16.52 1.17
C LYS A 226 2.55 -15.39 0.66
N GLU A 227 2.07 -15.48 -0.58
CA GLU A 227 1.15 -14.51 -1.18
C GLU A 227 -0.12 -14.37 -0.32
N MET A 228 -0.72 -15.50 0.07
CA MET A 228 -1.88 -15.50 0.98
C MET A 228 -1.59 -14.79 2.31
N ARG A 229 -0.47 -15.12 2.97
CA ARG A 229 -0.07 -14.46 4.24
C ARG A 229 0.16 -12.96 4.05
N GLN A 230 0.75 -12.55 2.93
CA GLN A 230 0.95 -11.13 2.61
C GLN A 230 -0.37 -10.40 2.41
N SER A 231 -1.36 -11.02 1.75
CA SER A 231 -2.70 -10.43 1.62
C SER A 231 -3.41 -10.27 2.97
N LEU A 232 -3.29 -11.26 3.86
CA LEU A 232 -3.86 -11.17 5.22
C LEU A 232 -3.21 -10.05 6.04
N GLU A 233 -1.88 -9.99 6.06
CA GLU A 233 -1.14 -8.93 6.74
C GLU A 233 -1.43 -7.55 6.14
N HIS A 234 -1.56 -7.44 4.82
CA HIS A 234 -1.93 -6.18 4.15
C HIS A 234 -3.29 -5.67 4.62
N ALA A 235 -4.31 -6.53 4.65
CA ALA A 235 -5.64 -6.18 5.12
C ALA A 235 -5.65 -5.78 6.61
N LEU A 236 -4.95 -6.52 7.47
CA LEU A 236 -4.80 -6.18 8.89
C LEU A 236 -4.10 -4.84 9.09
N ASN A 237 -3.05 -4.54 8.32
CA ASN A 237 -2.34 -3.27 8.43
C ASN A 237 -3.15 -2.09 7.88
N ALA A 238 -3.88 -2.29 6.78
CA ALA A 238 -4.76 -1.28 6.20
C ALA A 238 -5.86 -0.82 7.16
N SER A 239 -6.28 -1.71 8.08
CA SER A 239 -7.28 -1.38 9.11
C SER A 239 -6.87 -0.22 10.03
N PHE A 240 -5.57 0.12 10.14
CA PHE A 240 -5.10 1.24 10.97
C PHE A 240 -5.84 2.56 10.69
N LEU A 241 -6.23 2.80 9.44
CA LEU A 241 -6.92 4.04 9.03
C LEU A 241 -8.27 4.24 9.74
N MET A 242 -8.88 3.19 10.28
CA MET A 242 -10.13 3.29 11.05
C MET A 242 -9.95 4.02 12.38
N PHE A 243 -8.73 4.11 12.91
CA PHE A 243 -8.47 4.70 14.22
C PHE A 243 -8.30 6.23 14.19
N TYR A 244 -8.34 6.88 13.02
CA TYR A 244 -8.36 8.34 12.93
C TYR A 244 -9.76 8.88 13.24
N LYS A 245 -9.90 9.69 14.30
CA LYS A 245 -11.18 10.21 14.82
C LYS A 245 -12.04 10.87 13.74
N ASP A 246 -11.43 11.76 12.95
CA ASP A 246 -12.11 12.56 11.93
C ASP A 246 -12.05 11.93 10.52
N GLY A 247 -11.58 10.68 10.42
CA GLY A 247 -11.50 9.95 9.16
C GLY A 247 -12.87 9.43 8.72
N GLY A 248 -13.13 9.42 7.40
CA GLY A 248 -14.34 8.81 6.84
C GLY A 248 -14.51 7.34 7.23
N HIS A 249 -13.40 6.61 7.45
CA HIS A 249 -13.40 5.23 7.89
C HIS A 249 -14.00 5.05 9.30
N ALA A 250 -13.65 5.90 10.27
CA ALA A 250 -14.15 5.79 11.64
C ALA A 250 -15.68 5.89 11.71
N LYS A 251 -16.24 6.88 10.99
CA LYS A 251 -17.69 7.06 10.87
C LYS A 251 -18.34 5.86 10.19
N TRP A 252 -17.80 5.43 9.06
CA TRP A 252 -18.32 4.29 8.31
C TRP A 252 -18.31 3.00 9.14
N VAL A 253 -17.24 2.72 9.88
CA VAL A 253 -17.12 1.54 10.75
C VAL A 253 -18.15 1.59 11.88
N LYS A 254 -18.31 2.75 12.54
CA LYS A 254 -19.32 2.93 13.61
C LYS A 254 -20.74 2.67 13.09
N GLU A 255 -21.09 3.27 11.96
CA GLU A 255 -22.42 3.11 11.36
C GLU A 255 -22.67 1.67 10.93
N THR A 256 -21.69 1.03 10.28
CA THR A 256 -21.80 -0.33 9.77
C THR A 256 -21.95 -1.35 10.90
N PHE A 257 -21.05 -1.33 11.90
CA PHE A 257 -21.12 -2.27 13.01
C PHE A 257 -22.30 -1.99 13.94
N GLY A 258 -22.66 -0.73 14.12
CA GLY A 258 -23.88 -0.36 14.86
C GLY A 258 -25.13 -0.93 14.20
N LYS A 259 -25.21 -0.87 12.86
CA LYS A 259 -26.31 -1.48 12.10
C LYS A 259 -26.32 -3.00 12.26
N ILE A 260 -25.18 -3.68 12.06
CA ILE A 260 -25.08 -5.13 12.19
C ILE A 260 -25.50 -5.61 13.59
N MET A 261 -25.05 -4.93 14.65
CA MET A 261 -25.45 -5.27 16.01
C MET A 261 -26.95 -5.08 16.25
N ARG A 262 -27.55 -3.99 15.73
CA ARG A 262 -29.01 -3.75 15.83
C ARG A 262 -29.82 -4.77 15.03
N GLU A 263 -29.39 -5.10 13.82
CA GLU A 263 -30.03 -6.14 13.01
C GLU A 263 -30.01 -7.49 13.73
N LYS A 264 -28.88 -7.83 14.37
CA LYS A 264 -28.72 -9.08 15.14
C LYS A 264 -29.54 -9.11 16.42
N LEU A 265 -29.64 -8.00 17.15
CA LEU A 265 -30.36 -7.90 18.43
C LEU A 265 -31.86 -7.52 18.27
N GLY A 266 -32.29 -7.19 17.05
CA GLY A 266 -33.58 -6.55 16.76
C GLY A 266 -33.57 -5.03 17.03
N GLU A 267 -33.95 -4.23 16.03
CA GLU A 267 -33.74 -2.76 16.04
C GLU A 267 -34.37 -2.03 17.24
N GLU A 268 -35.49 -2.51 17.77
CA GLU A 268 -36.27 -1.86 18.83
C GLU A 268 -36.25 -2.60 20.17
N THR A 269 -35.34 -3.56 20.34
CA THR A 269 -35.23 -4.31 21.59
C THR A 269 -34.49 -3.53 22.67
N GLU A 270 -34.81 -3.81 23.94
CA GLU A 270 -34.07 -3.24 25.08
C GLU A 270 -32.58 -3.64 25.03
N LEU A 271 -32.28 -4.83 24.51
CA LEU A 271 -30.91 -5.29 24.29
C LEU A 271 -30.17 -4.39 23.30
N ALA A 272 -30.77 -4.07 22.15
CA ALA A 272 -30.14 -3.17 21.17
C ALA A 272 -29.88 -1.78 21.76
N ARG A 273 -30.84 -1.22 22.52
CA ARG A 273 -30.68 0.10 23.17
C ARG A 273 -29.58 0.12 24.23
N ARG A 274 -29.38 -0.98 24.96
CA ARG A 274 -28.37 -1.06 26.03
C ARG A 274 -27.00 -1.51 25.56
N LEU A 275 -26.92 -2.34 24.52
CA LEU A 275 -25.69 -3.02 24.13
C LEU A 275 -24.98 -2.39 22.94
N VAL A 276 -25.67 -1.63 22.08
CA VAL A 276 -25.07 -0.98 20.91
C VAL A 276 -24.39 0.33 21.34
N PRO A 277 -23.06 0.44 21.21
CA PRO A 277 -22.36 1.64 21.66
C PRO A 277 -22.60 2.91 20.84
N GLU A 278 -22.55 4.06 21.53
CA GLU A 278 -22.59 5.40 20.94
C GLU A 278 -21.20 6.05 20.78
N TRP A 279 -20.17 5.47 21.37
CA TRP A 279 -18.78 5.92 21.27
C TRP A 279 -18.08 5.22 20.09
N PRO A 280 -17.02 5.82 19.52
CA PRO A 280 -16.38 5.29 18.32
C PRO A 280 -15.88 3.84 18.47
N VAL A 281 -15.91 3.08 17.37
CA VAL A 281 -15.33 1.74 17.30
C VAL A 281 -13.80 1.85 17.44
N GLY A 282 -13.21 1.04 18.31
CA GLY A 282 -11.77 1.04 18.55
C GLY A 282 -11.31 1.81 19.80
N CYS A 283 -12.22 2.50 20.53
CA CYS A 283 -11.90 3.08 21.85
C CYS A 283 -11.49 2.00 22.88
N ARG A 284 -11.95 0.77 22.66
CA ARG A 284 -11.48 -0.45 23.31
C ARG A 284 -11.08 -1.43 22.20
N ARG A 285 -10.20 -2.39 22.51
CA ARG A 285 -9.82 -3.43 21.55
C ARG A 285 -11.08 -4.12 21.04
N ILE A 286 -11.22 -4.17 19.72
CA ILE A 286 -12.40 -4.68 19.06
C ILE A 286 -12.43 -6.20 19.24
N THR A 287 -13.60 -6.74 19.56
CA THR A 287 -13.76 -8.15 19.93
C THR A 287 -14.68 -8.84 18.91
N PRO A 288 -14.15 -9.77 18.10
CA PRO A 288 -14.97 -10.71 17.35
C PRO A 288 -15.85 -11.51 18.31
N GLY A 289 -17.15 -11.62 18.01
CA GLY A 289 -18.11 -12.30 18.87
C GLY A 289 -19.02 -13.23 18.10
N GLU A 290 -18.43 -14.23 17.44
CA GLU A 290 -19.18 -15.27 16.73
C GLU A 290 -20.23 -15.91 17.67
N ASN A 291 -21.48 -15.94 17.23
CA ASN A 291 -22.66 -16.42 17.97
C ASN A 291 -22.99 -15.71 19.29
N TYR A 292 -22.27 -14.66 19.69
CA TYR A 292 -22.49 -13.99 20.98
C TYR A 292 -23.82 -13.25 21.06
N LEU A 293 -24.13 -12.43 20.05
CA LEU A 293 -25.41 -11.69 20.01
C LEU A 293 -26.62 -12.62 19.89
N ASP A 294 -26.43 -13.77 19.24
CA ASP A 294 -27.47 -14.80 19.11
C ASP A 294 -27.66 -15.51 20.47
N ALA A 295 -26.58 -15.84 21.19
CA ALA A 295 -26.63 -16.44 22.52
C ALA A 295 -27.33 -15.54 23.56
N LEU A 296 -27.15 -14.22 23.49
CA LEU A 296 -27.83 -13.26 24.37
C LEU A 296 -29.37 -13.26 24.22
N GLN A 297 -29.88 -13.77 23.10
CA GLN A 297 -31.31 -13.84 22.80
C GLN A 297 -31.90 -15.24 22.99
N ALA A 298 -31.08 -16.22 23.35
CA ALA A 298 -31.54 -17.59 23.57
C ALA A 298 -32.47 -17.67 24.79
N GLU A 299 -33.47 -18.54 24.74
CA GLU A 299 -34.50 -18.65 25.79
C GLU A 299 -33.94 -19.00 27.17
N ASN A 300 -32.81 -19.70 27.23
CA ASN A 300 -32.14 -20.08 28.48
C ASN A 300 -31.11 -19.03 28.95
N VAL A 301 -31.00 -17.86 28.30
CA VAL A 301 -30.07 -16.79 28.68
C VAL A 301 -30.84 -15.55 29.11
N LYS A 302 -30.54 -15.06 30.32
CA LYS A 302 -31.09 -13.82 30.86
C LYS A 302 -29.99 -12.77 31.00
N VAL A 303 -30.14 -11.64 30.32
CA VAL A 303 -29.21 -10.51 30.43
C VAL A 303 -29.60 -9.64 31.62
N ARG A 304 -28.67 -9.48 32.57
CA ARG A 304 -28.85 -8.71 33.80
C ARG A 304 -28.02 -7.44 33.74
N PHE A 305 -28.65 -6.31 34.03
CA PHE A 305 -28.01 -4.99 34.08
C PHE A 305 -28.00 -4.40 35.49
N GLU A 306 -28.67 -5.04 36.44
CA GLU A 306 -28.73 -4.60 37.82
C GLU A 306 -27.35 -4.73 38.49
N PRO A 307 -26.90 -3.74 39.28
CA PRO A 307 -25.66 -3.84 40.04
C PRO A 307 -25.68 -5.05 40.98
N ILE A 308 -24.59 -5.82 41.01
CA ILE A 308 -24.39 -6.88 42.02
C ILE A 308 -24.00 -6.21 43.34
N VAL A 309 -24.72 -6.51 44.41
CA VAL A 309 -24.46 -5.96 45.76
C VAL A 309 -23.82 -6.98 46.70
N GLY A 310 -23.87 -8.26 46.34
CA GLY A 310 -23.18 -9.32 47.07
C GLY A 310 -23.48 -10.71 46.52
N ILE A 311 -22.81 -11.70 47.10
CA ILE A 311 -23.01 -13.13 46.89
C ILE A 311 -23.21 -13.77 48.27
N ASN A 312 -24.13 -14.73 48.35
CA ASN A 312 -24.34 -15.52 49.56
C ASN A 312 -24.10 -17.01 49.26
N GLU A 313 -24.45 -17.89 50.21
CA GLU A 313 -24.23 -19.33 50.11
C GLU A 313 -24.88 -19.97 48.88
N ARG A 314 -25.93 -19.34 48.32
CA ARG A 314 -26.76 -19.88 47.24
C ARG A 314 -26.55 -19.20 45.89
N GLY A 315 -26.10 -17.95 45.84
CA GLY A 315 -25.90 -17.26 44.55
C GLY A 315 -25.78 -15.74 44.65
N ILE A 316 -26.10 -15.06 43.55
CA ILE A 316 -25.86 -13.62 43.34
C ILE A 316 -27.05 -12.79 43.81
N VAL A 317 -26.79 -11.70 44.52
CA VAL A 317 -27.77 -10.71 44.96
C VAL A 317 -27.55 -9.41 44.20
N CYS A 318 -28.58 -8.97 43.48
CA CYS A 318 -28.58 -7.68 42.78
C CYS A 318 -29.27 -6.60 43.61
N GLN A 319 -28.92 -5.34 43.32
CA GLN A 319 -29.63 -4.18 43.86
C GLN A 319 -31.12 -4.26 43.46
N PRO A 320 -32.05 -4.37 44.41
CA PRO A 320 -33.46 -4.37 44.09
C PRO A 320 -33.94 -2.94 43.73
N PRO A 321 -35.06 -2.81 43.03
CA PRO A 321 -35.80 -1.55 42.96
C PRO A 321 -36.13 -1.00 44.36
N ALA A 322 -36.41 0.30 44.45
CA ALA A 322 -36.89 0.89 45.70
C ALA A 322 -38.12 0.13 46.22
N ASP A 323 -38.17 -0.10 47.53
CA ASP A 323 -39.25 -0.79 48.26
C ASP A 323 -39.42 -2.30 47.98
N VAL A 324 -38.39 -2.95 47.41
CA VAL A 324 -38.34 -4.42 47.19
C VAL A 324 -37.17 -5.03 47.97
N GLU A 325 -37.43 -6.17 48.64
CA GLU A 325 -36.39 -6.90 49.36
C GLU A 325 -35.37 -7.54 48.40
N PRO A 326 -34.06 -7.61 48.74
CA PRO A 326 -33.05 -8.22 47.90
C PRO A 326 -33.29 -9.74 47.73
N GLU A 327 -33.54 -10.17 46.50
CA GLU A 327 -33.69 -11.60 46.17
C GLU A 327 -32.36 -12.21 45.71
N THR A 328 -32.09 -13.43 46.15
CA THR A 328 -30.94 -14.22 45.68
C THR A 328 -31.33 -14.98 44.41
N THR A 329 -30.57 -14.80 43.33
CA THR A 329 -30.67 -15.67 42.16
C THR A 329 -29.69 -16.85 42.37
N PRO A 330 -30.18 -18.10 42.53
CA PRO A 330 -29.35 -19.24 42.87
C PRO A 330 -28.60 -19.79 41.64
N PHE A 331 -27.35 -20.18 41.83
CA PHE A 331 -26.50 -20.77 40.78
C PHE A 331 -25.80 -22.03 41.28
N ASP A 332 -25.52 -22.95 40.35
CA ASP A 332 -24.59 -24.04 40.59
C ASP A 332 -23.14 -23.56 40.36
N ILE A 333 -22.95 -22.67 39.37
CA ILE A 333 -21.64 -22.19 38.92
C ILE A 333 -21.66 -20.67 38.77
N ILE A 334 -20.61 -19.99 39.25
CA ILE A 334 -20.34 -18.58 38.97
C ILE A 334 -19.04 -18.46 38.17
N VAL A 335 -19.14 -17.86 36.98
CA VAL A 335 -17.99 -17.58 36.11
C VAL A 335 -17.65 -16.10 36.16
N CYS A 336 -16.46 -15.76 36.67
CA CYS A 336 -15.91 -14.42 36.68
C CYS A 336 -15.05 -14.17 35.43
N ALA A 337 -15.63 -13.49 34.43
CA ALA A 337 -14.95 -13.06 33.21
C ALA A 337 -14.54 -11.58 33.30
N THR A 338 -13.82 -11.25 34.37
CA THR A 338 -13.64 -9.86 34.86
C THR A 338 -12.37 -9.16 34.37
N GLY A 339 -11.59 -9.79 33.50
CA GLY A 339 -10.42 -9.20 32.84
C GLY A 339 -9.14 -9.24 33.66
N PHE A 340 -8.23 -8.29 33.40
CA PHE A 340 -6.87 -8.24 33.94
C PHE A 340 -6.53 -6.84 34.47
N ASP A 341 -5.54 -6.77 35.35
CA ASP A 341 -4.85 -5.55 35.72
C ASP A 341 -3.96 -5.08 34.56
N VAL A 342 -4.32 -3.95 33.96
CA VAL A 342 -3.65 -3.34 32.80
C VAL A 342 -2.82 -2.10 33.19
N SER A 343 -2.38 -2.02 34.45
CA SER A 343 -1.52 -0.92 34.93
C SER A 343 -0.09 -0.96 34.40
N TYR A 344 0.29 -2.00 33.65
CA TYR A 344 1.66 -2.29 33.17
C TYR A 344 2.70 -2.55 34.26
N LYS A 345 2.39 -2.34 35.54
CA LYS A 345 3.31 -2.59 36.65
C LYS A 345 3.77 -4.06 36.62
N PRO A 346 5.09 -4.32 36.65
CA PRO A 346 5.57 -5.69 36.67
C PRO A 346 5.13 -6.40 37.98
N PRO A 347 4.85 -7.71 37.93
CA PRO A 347 4.38 -8.49 39.07
C PRO A 347 5.49 -8.85 40.08
N PHE A 348 6.69 -8.29 39.89
CA PHE A 348 7.89 -8.47 40.69
C PHE A 348 8.51 -7.10 40.97
N LYS A 349 9.20 -6.94 42.10
CA LYS A 349 9.80 -5.65 42.47
C LYS A 349 10.95 -5.31 41.50
N LEU A 350 10.84 -4.22 40.76
CA LEU A 350 11.89 -3.77 39.84
C LEU A 350 12.43 -2.42 40.31
N GLN A 351 13.70 -2.40 40.71
CA GLN A 351 14.37 -1.21 41.26
C GLN A 351 15.56 -0.82 40.39
N GLY A 352 15.47 0.34 39.75
CA GLY A 352 16.50 0.91 38.91
C GLY A 352 17.49 1.77 39.70
N ARG A 353 18.05 2.79 39.05
CA ARG A 353 19.00 3.72 39.66
C ARG A 353 18.38 4.52 40.79
N ASN A 354 19.23 4.96 41.74
CA ASN A 354 18.84 5.81 42.87
C ASN A 354 17.71 5.24 43.73
N GLY A 355 17.50 3.92 43.69
CA GLY A 355 16.44 3.23 44.43
C GLY A 355 15.03 3.39 43.87
N VAL A 356 14.86 4.05 42.71
CA VAL A 356 13.56 4.28 42.06
C VAL A 356 12.95 2.95 41.61
N THR A 357 11.69 2.70 41.96
CA THR A 357 10.99 1.49 41.54
C THR A 357 10.06 1.77 40.36
N LEU A 358 9.96 0.79 39.45
CA LEU A 358 9.06 0.92 38.30
C LEU A 358 7.59 0.93 38.74
N GLN A 359 7.26 0.30 39.87
CA GLN A 359 5.93 0.35 40.47
C GLN A 359 5.52 1.77 40.86
N ASP A 360 6.45 2.56 41.38
CA ASP A 360 6.19 3.95 41.76
C ASP A 360 6.06 4.83 40.51
N LEU A 361 6.95 4.64 39.53
CA LEU A 361 6.93 5.37 38.25
C LEU A 361 5.66 5.13 37.44
N TRP A 362 5.14 3.89 37.44
CA TRP A 362 3.95 3.48 36.67
C TRP A 362 2.68 3.39 37.53
N LYS A 363 2.66 4.07 38.68
CA LYS A 363 1.52 4.01 39.59
C LYS A 363 0.26 4.64 38.99
N ASP A 364 0.41 5.83 38.44
CA ASP A 364 -0.70 6.67 37.99
C ASP A 364 -0.70 6.78 36.45
N ASP A 365 0.37 7.36 35.86
CA ASP A 365 0.51 7.55 34.41
C ASP A 365 1.78 6.85 33.89
N PRO A 366 1.68 5.62 33.38
CA PRO A 366 2.85 4.84 32.99
C PRO A 366 3.47 5.36 31.68
N GLU A 367 4.75 5.74 31.76
CA GLU A 367 5.52 6.28 30.64
C GLU A 367 6.66 5.35 30.21
N ALA A 368 6.84 5.21 28.89
CA ALA A 368 7.94 4.45 28.32
C ALA A 368 8.26 4.93 26.89
N TYR A 369 9.55 5.10 26.60
CA TYR A 369 9.99 5.46 25.25
C TYR A 369 9.84 4.25 24.32
N LEU A 370 9.04 4.44 23.26
CA LEU A 370 8.62 3.40 22.31
C LEU A 370 7.98 2.17 22.97
N GLY A 371 7.51 2.28 24.22
CA GLY A 371 7.02 1.14 24.99
C GLY A 371 8.05 0.06 25.34
N ILE A 372 9.34 0.37 25.20
CA ILE A 372 10.44 -0.55 25.48
C ILE A 372 11.26 -0.08 26.67
N HIS A 373 11.59 1.22 26.72
CA HIS A 373 12.53 1.78 27.68
C HIS A 373 11.80 2.57 28.76
N ALA A 374 11.90 2.09 30.00
CA ALA A 374 11.40 2.80 31.18
C ALA A 374 12.46 3.79 31.71
N PRO A 375 12.05 4.95 32.28
CA PRO A 375 12.99 5.88 32.88
C PRO A 375 13.74 5.26 34.05
N ASP A 376 15.01 5.65 34.21
CA ASP A 376 15.88 5.23 35.32
C ASP A 376 16.09 3.71 35.48
N GLN A 377 15.78 2.90 34.45
CA GLN A 377 16.00 1.45 34.43
C GLN A 377 17.12 1.09 33.43
N PRO A 378 18.40 1.02 33.85
CA PRO A 378 19.51 0.77 32.94
C PRO A 378 19.47 -0.61 32.31
N ASN A 379 19.74 -0.71 31.00
CA ASN A 379 19.78 -1.99 30.27
C ASN A 379 18.52 -2.86 30.47
N TYR A 380 17.38 -2.24 30.82
CA TYR A 380 16.10 -2.91 30.97
C TYR A 380 15.24 -2.65 29.75
N PHE A 381 14.69 -3.72 29.19
CA PHE A 381 13.85 -3.67 28.00
C PHE A 381 12.51 -4.35 28.30
N SER A 382 11.40 -3.71 27.95
CA SER A 382 10.07 -4.32 28.03
C SER A 382 9.55 -4.68 26.65
N PHE A 383 8.97 -5.87 26.52
CA PHE A 383 8.03 -6.13 25.43
C PHE A 383 6.67 -5.55 25.78
N ALA A 384 6.01 -4.96 24.78
CA ALA A 384 4.62 -4.49 24.90
C ALA A 384 4.36 -3.61 26.15
N GLY A 385 5.30 -2.72 26.51
CA GLY A 385 5.13 -1.77 27.60
C GLY A 385 4.12 -0.65 27.25
N PRO A 386 3.99 0.35 28.14
CA PRO A 386 3.13 1.51 27.90
C PRO A 386 3.40 2.15 26.53
N ASN A 387 2.36 2.60 25.84
CA ASN A 387 2.47 3.17 24.49
C ASN A 387 2.92 2.21 23.35
N SER A 388 2.77 0.89 23.50
CA SER A 388 3.06 -0.08 22.42
C SER A 388 1.91 -0.22 21.40
N PRO A 389 2.20 -0.50 20.10
CA PRO A 389 1.16 -0.66 19.08
C PRO A 389 0.49 -2.04 19.17
N VAL A 390 -0.41 -2.21 20.14
CA VAL A 390 -1.14 -3.48 20.36
C VAL A 390 -2.57 -3.45 19.83
N GLY A 391 -3.04 -2.30 19.33
CA GLY A 391 -4.44 -2.07 18.96
C GLY A 391 -4.83 -2.45 17.53
N HIS A 392 -3.86 -2.64 16.63
CA HIS A 392 -4.06 -2.95 15.22
C HIS A 392 -2.84 -3.67 14.65
N GLY A 393 -2.98 -4.28 13.46
CA GLY A 393 -1.92 -5.08 12.85
C GLY A 393 -1.60 -6.36 13.63
N SER A 394 -0.50 -7.01 13.26
CA SER A 394 -0.07 -8.27 13.86
C SER A 394 0.78 -8.06 15.12
N LEU A 395 0.25 -8.43 16.30
CA LEU A 395 1.00 -8.34 17.57
C LEU A 395 2.35 -9.08 17.49
N PHE A 396 2.38 -10.21 16.80
CA PHE A 396 3.60 -11.00 16.63
C PHE A 396 4.67 -10.28 15.81
N ALA A 397 4.29 -9.52 14.78
CA ALA A 397 5.23 -8.72 14.01
C ALA A 397 5.86 -7.59 14.85
N MET A 398 5.10 -7.02 15.79
CA MET A 398 5.63 -6.02 16.74
C MET A 398 6.64 -6.67 17.69
N LEU A 399 6.28 -7.81 18.31
CA LEU A 399 7.19 -8.54 19.21
C LEU A 399 8.47 -8.97 18.47
N ASP A 400 8.36 -9.40 17.23
CA ASP A 400 9.51 -9.74 16.37
C ASP A 400 10.47 -8.55 16.19
N SER A 401 9.92 -7.37 15.87
CA SER A 401 10.70 -6.14 15.69
C SER A 401 11.38 -5.68 16.99
N VAL A 402 10.69 -5.81 18.13
CA VAL A 402 11.27 -5.49 19.45
C VAL A 402 12.41 -6.45 19.81
N ALA A 403 12.28 -7.73 19.50
CA ALA A 403 13.34 -8.72 19.75
C ALA A 403 14.61 -8.40 18.96
N GLU A 404 14.48 -8.02 17.68
CA GLU A 404 15.61 -7.54 16.87
C GLU A 404 16.26 -6.29 17.47
N TYR A 405 15.44 -5.33 17.87
CA TYR A 405 15.92 -4.08 18.48
C TYR A 405 16.70 -4.32 19.79
N ILE A 406 16.24 -5.23 20.65
CA ILE A 406 16.94 -5.63 21.88
C ILE A 406 18.30 -6.26 21.56
N LEU A 407 18.36 -7.17 20.58
CA LEU A 407 19.61 -7.81 20.17
C LEU A 407 20.60 -6.82 19.54
N LYS A 408 20.11 -5.85 18.75
CA LYS A 408 20.93 -4.72 18.23
C LYS A 408 21.56 -3.93 19.38
N TRP A 409 20.80 -3.62 20.43
CA TRP A 409 21.34 -3.01 21.65
C TRP A 409 22.37 -3.90 22.36
N CYS A 410 22.11 -5.20 22.53
CA CYS A 410 23.05 -6.13 23.14
C CYS A 410 24.40 -6.16 22.39
N SER A 411 24.35 -6.19 21.06
CA SER A 411 25.54 -6.14 20.20
C SER A 411 26.31 -4.84 20.38
N LYS A 412 25.62 -3.68 20.40
CA LYS A 412 26.24 -2.38 20.66
C LYS A 412 26.84 -2.31 22.07
N ILE A 413 26.13 -2.83 23.08
CA ILE A 413 26.59 -2.83 24.48
C ILE A 413 27.88 -3.63 24.61
N ALA A 414 27.90 -4.82 24.00
CA ALA A 414 29.04 -5.72 24.06
C ALA A 414 30.26 -5.19 23.29
N GLY A 415 30.05 -4.68 22.07
CA GLY A 415 31.13 -4.28 21.17
C GLY A 415 31.71 -2.90 21.45
N GLN A 416 30.98 -2.01 22.15
CA GLN A 416 31.42 -0.63 22.41
C GLN A 416 31.83 -0.38 23.87
N GLY A 417 31.92 -1.42 24.70
CA GLY A 417 32.28 -1.29 26.11
C GLY A 417 31.28 -0.44 26.89
N ILE A 418 30.00 -0.49 26.51
CA ILE A 418 28.95 0.28 27.19
C ILE A 418 28.63 -0.42 28.52
N LYS A 419 28.58 0.40 29.56
CA LYS A 419 28.20 0.04 30.93
C LYS A 419 26.68 0.04 31.08
N SER A 420 26.03 1.11 30.63
CA SER A 420 24.58 1.27 30.80
C SER A 420 23.97 2.16 29.73
N VAL A 421 22.73 1.85 29.34
CA VAL A 421 21.87 2.69 28.50
C VAL A 421 20.59 3.03 29.26
N VAL A 422 20.24 4.31 29.30
CA VAL A 422 19.00 4.83 29.90
C VAL A 422 18.44 5.90 28.96
N VAL A 423 17.12 5.91 28.73
CA VAL A 423 16.50 6.97 27.92
C VAL A 423 16.67 8.32 28.61
N LYS A 424 16.97 9.38 27.85
CA LYS A 424 17.12 10.72 28.42
C LYS A 424 15.78 11.26 28.93
N PRO A 425 15.75 11.97 30.08
CA PRO A 425 14.50 12.49 30.65
C PRO A 425 13.76 13.48 29.74
N ASP A 426 14.49 14.36 29.03
CA ASP A 426 13.91 15.32 28.10
C ASP A 426 13.31 14.62 26.88
N VAL A 427 14.01 13.63 26.31
CA VAL A 427 13.50 12.81 25.20
C VAL A 427 12.24 12.04 25.59
N LEU A 428 12.22 11.40 26.77
CA LEU A 428 11.04 10.66 27.24
C LEU A 428 9.83 11.59 27.39
N ARG A 429 10.03 12.78 27.98
CA ARG A 429 8.97 13.79 28.13
C ARG A 429 8.48 14.26 26.76
N GLU A 430 9.38 14.67 25.87
CA GLU A 430 9.03 15.14 24.52
C GLU A 430 8.30 14.07 23.70
N TYR A 431 8.73 12.81 23.82
CA TYR A 431 8.06 11.68 23.18
C TYR A 431 6.64 11.47 23.72
N ASN A 432 6.44 11.56 25.04
CA ASN A 432 5.11 11.44 25.64
C ASN A 432 4.22 12.63 25.31
N ASP A 433 4.73 13.87 25.39
CA ASP A 433 3.99 15.08 24.99
C ASP A 433 3.52 14.99 23.53
N TYR A 434 4.42 14.56 22.63
CA TYR A 434 4.09 14.31 21.23
C TYR A 434 3.03 13.21 21.10
N THR A 435 3.20 12.09 21.81
CA THR A 435 2.27 10.97 21.76
C THR A 435 0.88 11.39 22.23
N GLN A 436 0.76 12.08 23.38
CA GLN A 436 -0.50 12.60 23.89
C GLN A 436 -1.14 13.58 22.90
N LYS A 437 -0.35 14.48 22.30
CA LYS A 437 -0.85 15.41 21.28
C LYS A 437 -1.33 14.68 20.03
N PHE A 438 -0.63 13.63 19.61
CA PHE A 438 -1.04 12.79 18.49
C PHE A 438 -2.33 12.02 18.81
N MET A 439 -2.49 11.51 20.04
CA MET A 439 -3.68 10.78 20.49
C MET A 439 -4.96 11.62 20.46
N GLU A 440 -4.87 12.95 20.50
CA GLU A 440 -6.02 13.82 20.26
C GLU A 440 -6.69 13.55 18.90
N ARG A 441 -5.92 13.07 17.91
CA ARG A 441 -6.38 12.72 16.55
C ARG A 441 -6.85 11.26 16.42
N MET A 442 -6.55 10.43 17.41
CA MET A 442 -6.76 8.98 17.37
C MET A 442 -7.90 8.54 18.30
N ILE A 443 -8.61 7.48 17.92
CA ILE A 443 -9.71 6.89 18.69
C ILE A 443 -9.18 6.05 19.87
N SER A 444 -8.01 5.43 19.69
CA SER A 444 -7.34 4.58 20.68
C SER A 444 -6.11 5.28 21.25
N ALA A 445 -5.80 5.04 22.52
CA ALA A 445 -4.68 5.61 23.26
C ALA A 445 -3.57 4.56 23.49
N MET A 446 -2.99 4.04 22.41
CA MET A 446 -1.91 3.04 22.47
C MET A 446 -0.60 3.61 21.93
N TYR A 447 -0.32 3.47 20.63
CA TYR A 447 0.86 4.05 20.00
C TYR A 447 0.48 5.10 18.94
N GLY A 448 1.25 6.18 18.88
CA GLY A 448 1.05 7.30 17.94
C GLY A 448 1.52 6.97 16.52
N GLY A 449 0.93 5.95 15.88
CA GLY A 449 1.31 5.49 14.55
C GLY A 449 0.85 4.07 14.26
N SER A 450 1.17 3.57 13.06
CA SER A 450 0.90 2.17 12.70
C SER A 450 1.98 1.22 13.24
N ILE A 451 1.74 -0.09 13.22
CA ILE A 451 2.77 -1.09 13.52
C ILE A 451 3.95 -1.01 12.53
N LEU A 452 3.70 -0.64 11.28
CA LEU A 452 4.74 -0.44 10.26
C LEU A 452 5.56 0.82 10.57
N HIS A 453 4.89 1.90 10.98
CA HIS A 453 5.57 3.11 11.47
C HIS A 453 6.43 2.80 12.71
N TYR A 454 5.94 1.98 13.63
CA TYR A 454 6.71 1.54 14.79
C TYR A 454 7.94 0.73 14.39
N ARG A 455 7.80 -0.21 13.45
CA ARG A 455 8.93 -0.98 12.92
C ARG A 455 10.00 -0.07 12.29
N GLU A 456 9.60 0.87 11.44
CA GLU A 456 10.55 1.83 10.84
C GLU A 456 11.26 2.69 11.90
N MET A 457 10.57 3.06 12.98
CA MET A 457 11.16 3.77 14.11
C MET A 457 12.20 2.92 14.87
N LEU A 458 11.96 1.62 15.04
CA LEU A 458 12.93 0.70 15.64
C LEU A 458 14.14 0.45 14.72
N ASP A 459 13.90 0.32 13.40
CA ASP A 459 14.92 0.12 12.40
C ASP A 459 15.84 1.34 12.23
N ALA A 460 15.34 2.54 12.45
CA ALA A 460 16.15 3.77 12.49
C ALA A 460 17.19 3.77 13.62
N PHE A 461 17.00 2.94 14.66
CA PHE A 461 17.93 2.72 15.77
C PHE A 461 18.54 4.01 16.36
N ARG A 462 17.66 4.86 16.90
CA ARG A 462 17.99 6.19 17.46
C ARG A 462 18.78 6.13 18.77
N SER A 463 20.05 5.74 18.72
CA SER A 463 20.90 5.65 19.91
C SER A 463 21.24 7.01 20.54
N GLU A 464 21.08 8.12 19.80
CA GLU A 464 21.28 9.49 20.29
C GLU A 464 20.28 9.92 21.37
N ASP A 465 19.16 9.21 21.49
CA ASP A 465 18.07 9.46 22.42
C ASP A 465 18.38 8.96 23.86
N PHE A 466 19.55 8.34 24.06
CA PHE A 466 19.94 7.66 25.29
C PHE A 466 21.17 8.29 25.93
N ASP A 467 21.19 8.28 27.26
CA ASP A 467 22.40 8.47 28.05
C ASP A 467 23.17 7.14 28.10
N ILE A 468 24.40 7.18 27.58
CA ILE A 468 25.28 6.02 27.45
C ILE A 468 26.48 6.24 28.36
N ALA A 469 26.60 5.40 29.39
CA ALA A 469 27.80 5.31 30.21
C ALA A 469 28.69 4.17 29.70
N TYR A 470 30.00 4.34 29.78
CA TYR A 470 31.00 3.37 29.33
C TYR A 470 31.68 2.70 30.53
N LEU A 471 32.18 1.48 30.35
CA LEU A 471 32.95 0.76 31.38
C LEU A 471 34.28 1.46 31.68
N ASP A 472 34.91 2.03 30.66
CA ASP A 472 36.06 2.93 30.79
C ASP A 472 35.57 4.38 30.78
N GLU A 473 35.64 5.02 31.95
CA GLU A 473 35.20 6.41 32.13
C GLU A 473 36.17 7.43 31.51
N HIS A 474 37.40 7.02 31.18
CA HIS A 474 38.44 7.87 30.62
C HIS A 474 38.58 7.74 29.10
N ASN A 475 38.25 6.57 28.53
CA ASN A 475 38.36 6.32 27.09
C ASN A 475 37.17 5.52 26.50
N ARG A 476 36.16 6.24 26.02
CA ARG A 476 35.03 5.64 25.28
C ARG A 476 35.40 5.04 23.92
N PHE A 477 36.60 5.28 23.41
CA PHE A 477 37.06 4.78 22.10
C PHE A 477 37.85 3.47 22.21
N GLY A 478 37.91 2.84 23.39
CA GLY A 478 38.58 1.54 23.57
C GLY A 478 38.10 0.45 22.62
N PHE A 479 36.86 0.55 22.12
CA PHE A 479 36.30 -0.37 21.12
C PHE A 479 37.02 -0.34 19.76
N MET A 480 37.83 0.69 19.47
CA MET A 480 38.64 0.75 18.25
C MET A 480 39.74 -0.31 18.23
N GLY A 481 40.09 -0.86 19.40
CA GLY A 481 41.01 -1.98 19.52
C GLY A 481 42.38 -1.69 18.91
N ASN A 482 42.98 -2.70 18.29
CA ASN A 482 44.32 -2.63 17.67
C ASN A 482 44.32 -2.05 16.25
N GLY A 483 43.22 -1.45 15.81
CA GLY A 483 43.11 -0.82 14.48
C GLY A 483 42.80 -1.79 13.34
N LEU A 484 42.61 -3.08 13.62
CA LEU A 484 42.16 -4.08 12.64
C LEU A 484 40.65 -4.33 12.78
N THR A 485 39.99 -4.66 11.68
CA THR A 485 38.64 -5.26 11.68
C THR A 485 38.71 -6.77 11.91
N GLU A 486 37.62 -7.38 12.33
CA GLU A 486 37.54 -8.85 12.47
C GLU A 486 37.83 -9.58 11.15
N LEU A 487 37.44 -8.98 10.01
CA LEU A 487 37.70 -9.52 8.68
C LEU A 487 39.21 -9.54 8.35
N GLU A 488 39.94 -8.51 8.76
CA GLU A 488 41.41 -8.44 8.63
C GLU A 488 42.11 -9.46 9.54
N ALA A 489 41.55 -9.74 10.71
CA ALA A 489 42.08 -10.71 11.66
C ALA A 489 41.79 -12.18 11.27
N THR A 490 40.84 -12.45 10.38
CA THR A 490 40.34 -13.80 10.05
C THR A 490 40.58 -14.23 8.60
N GLU A 491 41.57 -13.62 7.91
CA GLU A 491 41.93 -13.90 6.50
C GLU A 491 40.76 -13.75 5.50
N GLY A 492 39.83 -12.83 5.78
CA GLY A 492 38.70 -12.56 4.90
C GLY A 492 39.06 -11.82 3.61
N LYS A 493 38.15 -11.80 2.64
CA LYS A 493 38.32 -11.03 1.39
C LYS A 493 38.25 -9.52 1.67
N LEU A 494 39.41 -8.87 1.82
CA LEU A 494 39.51 -7.45 2.22
C LEU A 494 38.97 -6.47 1.17
N GLY A 495 38.97 -6.85 -0.12
CA GLY A 495 38.39 -6.06 -1.20
C GLY A 495 36.86 -6.14 -1.32
N TYR A 496 36.15 -6.56 -0.27
CA TYR A 496 34.69 -6.76 -0.31
C TYR A 496 33.91 -5.51 -0.74
N TYR A 497 34.45 -4.31 -0.50
CA TYR A 497 33.85 -3.03 -0.88
C TYR A 497 33.99 -2.69 -2.37
N LEU A 498 34.73 -3.48 -3.17
CA LEU A 498 34.79 -3.34 -4.62
C LEU A 498 33.72 -4.17 -5.34
N ASP A 499 33.12 -5.11 -4.62
CA ASP A 499 32.02 -5.91 -5.13
C ASP A 499 30.72 -5.09 -5.03
N LYS A 500 30.22 -4.62 -6.19
CA LYS A 500 28.97 -3.85 -6.29
C LYS A 500 27.74 -4.65 -5.85
N SER A 501 27.82 -5.98 -5.85
CA SER A 501 26.77 -6.84 -5.30
C SER A 501 26.79 -6.91 -3.77
N ARG A 502 27.98 -6.76 -3.16
CA ARG A 502 28.15 -6.72 -1.69
C ARG A 502 27.90 -5.35 -1.08
N THR A 503 28.19 -4.25 -1.77
CA THR A 503 28.28 -2.94 -1.09
C THR A 503 26.96 -2.33 -0.64
N GLN A 504 25.83 -2.51 -1.34
CA GLN A 504 24.54 -1.96 -0.89
C GLN A 504 23.82 -2.90 0.09
N GLU A 505 23.93 -4.21 -0.14
CA GLU A 505 23.32 -5.23 0.70
C GLU A 505 24.14 -5.40 1.99
N ASP A 506 25.47 -5.51 1.97
CA ASP A 506 26.29 -5.63 3.20
C ASP A 506 26.37 -4.34 4.04
N LEU A 507 26.27 -3.14 3.46
CA LEU A 507 26.20 -1.89 4.24
C LEU A 507 24.82 -1.71 4.89
N ARG A 508 23.74 -2.15 4.22
CA ARG A 508 22.42 -2.26 4.84
C ARG A 508 22.38 -3.41 5.85
N ASN A 509 23.06 -4.53 5.58
CA ASN A 509 23.04 -5.75 6.39
C ASN A 509 23.97 -5.69 7.60
N ARG A 510 24.95 -4.76 7.65
CA ARG A 510 25.75 -4.46 8.85
C ARG A 510 25.05 -3.48 9.80
N ILE A 511 24.08 -2.71 9.30
CA ILE A 511 23.24 -1.79 10.09
C ILE A 511 21.91 -2.45 10.47
N ASN A 512 21.41 -3.37 9.65
CA ASN A 512 20.31 -4.29 9.91
C ASN A 512 20.82 -5.72 9.75
N THR A 513 21.01 -6.42 10.87
CA THR A 513 20.85 -7.88 10.97
C THR A 513 20.11 -8.52 9.79
N ASP A 514 20.62 -9.63 9.23
CA ASP A 514 19.85 -10.82 8.79
C ASP A 514 20.68 -11.75 7.85
N ALA A 515 20.77 -13.09 7.98
CA ALA A 515 19.74 -14.14 8.10
C ALA A 515 18.68 -14.08 6.99
N PHE A 516 18.72 -15.04 6.06
CA PHE A 516 17.78 -15.25 4.93
C PHE A 516 18.05 -14.47 3.64
N ALA A 517 18.70 -15.12 2.66
CA ALA A 517 18.03 -15.67 1.46
C ALA A 517 19.03 -16.25 0.44
N HIS A 518 18.65 -17.38 -0.17
CA HIS A 518 19.29 -17.99 -1.33
C HIS A 518 18.65 -17.47 -2.64
N ARG A 519 19.51 -16.97 -3.56
CA ARG A 519 19.45 -16.95 -5.05
C ARG A 519 18.30 -16.17 -5.77
N PRO A 520 18.44 -15.86 -7.08
CA PRO A 520 19.54 -15.17 -7.79
C PRO A 520 19.03 -14.06 -8.76
N GLU A 521 19.89 -13.07 -9.03
CA GLU A 521 19.98 -12.20 -10.25
C GLU A 521 18.70 -11.44 -10.70
N ILE A 522 18.69 -10.12 -10.96
CA ILE A 522 19.51 -9.35 -11.90
C ILE A 522 19.35 -7.87 -11.50
N ALA A 523 20.44 -7.11 -11.31
CA ALA A 523 20.46 -5.67 -11.64
C ALA A 523 21.88 -5.09 -11.56
N PHE A 524 22.53 -5.10 -12.71
CA PHE A 524 23.51 -4.09 -13.12
C PHE A 524 22.91 -2.68 -12.88
N GLU A 525 23.78 -1.70 -12.58
CA GLU A 525 23.53 -0.24 -12.65
C GLU A 525 22.80 0.46 -11.48
N LYS A 526 23.59 0.85 -10.46
CA LYS A 526 23.39 2.10 -9.70
C LYS A 526 24.74 2.78 -9.49
N ASN A 527 25.17 3.59 -10.44
CA ASN A 527 26.30 4.50 -10.26
C ASN A 527 26.07 5.81 -11.03
N MET A 528 24.95 6.50 -10.74
CA MET A 528 24.77 7.93 -11.00
C MET A 528 23.76 8.49 -10.00
N ALA A 529 24.23 8.90 -8.82
CA ALA A 529 23.43 9.68 -7.90
C ALA A 529 24.32 10.73 -7.23
N GLN A 530 24.62 11.79 -7.97
CA GLN A 530 24.92 13.10 -7.38
C GLN A 530 23.66 13.64 -6.68
N GLN A 531 23.89 14.49 -5.67
CA GLN A 531 22.91 15.09 -4.77
C GLN A 531 21.70 15.69 -5.51
N THR A 532 20.48 15.37 -5.07
CA THR A 532 19.24 15.85 -5.71
C THR A 532 18.06 15.80 -4.75
N ARG A 533 17.08 16.67 -5.00
CA ARG A 533 15.91 16.90 -4.15
C ARG A 533 14.65 16.22 -4.70
N THR A 534 13.98 15.40 -3.89
CA THR A 534 12.63 14.89 -4.18
C THR A 534 11.62 16.05 -4.17
N LEU A 535 10.72 16.12 -5.17
CA LEU A 535 9.73 17.20 -5.28
C LEU A 535 8.40 16.85 -4.58
N ARG A 536 7.77 15.75 -4.98
CA ARG A 536 6.50 15.27 -4.42
C ARG A 536 6.28 13.78 -4.71
N ALA A 537 5.36 13.15 -3.99
CA ALA A 537 4.83 11.84 -4.36
C ALA A 537 4.01 11.92 -5.67
N ALA A 538 3.93 10.81 -6.39
CA ALA A 538 3.03 10.68 -7.52
C ALA A 538 1.56 10.72 -7.06
N GLY A 539 0.70 11.35 -7.87
CA GLY A 539 -0.76 11.25 -7.74
C GLY A 539 -1.27 9.85 -8.00
N LEU A 540 -2.58 9.62 -7.81
CA LEU A 540 -3.18 8.30 -8.00
C LEU A 540 -3.23 7.91 -9.49
N ASN A 541 -3.61 8.84 -10.37
CA ASN A 541 -3.56 8.58 -11.81
C ASN A 541 -2.11 8.38 -12.30
N GLU A 542 -1.17 9.22 -11.84
CA GLU A 542 0.26 9.08 -12.14
C GLU A 542 0.79 7.72 -11.66
N LYS A 543 0.49 7.34 -10.41
CA LYS A 543 0.84 6.04 -9.84
C LYS A 543 0.29 4.88 -10.66
N ARG A 544 -0.97 4.95 -11.11
CA ARG A 544 -1.56 3.95 -12.02
C ARG A 544 -0.77 3.81 -13.31
N CYS A 545 -0.38 4.93 -13.93
CA CYS A 545 0.37 4.90 -15.18
C CYS A 545 1.82 4.43 -14.99
N ILE A 546 2.50 4.89 -13.93
CA ILE A 546 3.84 4.45 -13.52
C ILE A 546 3.87 2.93 -13.35
N ILE A 547 2.91 2.38 -12.61
CA ILE A 547 2.85 0.94 -12.35
C ILE A 547 2.54 0.17 -13.62
N ARG A 548 1.70 0.68 -14.53
CA ARG A 548 1.45 0.03 -15.83
C ARG A 548 2.70 -0.03 -16.69
N GLU A 549 3.50 1.02 -16.71
CA GLU A 549 4.76 1.08 -17.46
C GLU A 549 5.87 0.24 -16.80
N ASP A 550 5.92 0.22 -15.47
CA ASP A 550 6.86 -0.60 -14.69
C ASP A 550 6.53 -2.09 -14.77
N LEU A 551 5.24 -2.46 -14.68
CA LEU A 551 4.72 -3.79 -15.02
C LEU A 551 4.74 -4.07 -16.52
N LYS A 552 5.30 -3.15 -17.29
CA LYS A 552 5.60 -3.34 -18.68
C LYS A 552 4.29 -3.21 -19.55
N LEU A 553 3.08 -3.35 -19.01
CA LEU A 553 1.78 -3.31 -19.72
C LEU A 553 1.42 -2.07 -20.58
N TYR A 554 2.24 -1.02 -20.61
CA TYR A 554 2.08 0.16 -21.47
C TYR A 554 3.45 0.78 -21.73
N ASN A 555 3.72 1.26 -22.95
CA ASN A 555 5.02 1.83 -23.31
C ASN A 555 4.95 3.36 -23.42
N ASN A 556 4.69 3.91 -24.61
CA ASN A 556 4.88 5.34 -24.88
C ASN A 556 3.63 5.99 -25.48
N ILE A 557 3.54 7.30 -25.32
CA ILE A 557 2.72 8.19 -26.16
C ILE A 557 3.63 8.94 -27.12
N ILE A 558 3.17 9.12 -28.35
CA ILE A 558 3.97 9.68 -29.44
C ILE A 558 3.16 10.77 -30.14
N THR A 559 3.78 11.92 -30.36
CA THR A 559 3.28 12.93 -31.30
C THR A 559 4.28 13.16 -32.41
N ILE A 560 3.83 13.22 -33.66
CA ILE A 560 4.70 13.55 -34.81
C ILE A 560 4.18 14.82 -35.46
N GLY A 561 5.00 15.87 -35.42
CA GLY A 561 4.77 17.08 -36.20
C GLY A 561 5.52 17.01 -37.52
N THR A 562 4.84 17.27 -38.64
CA THR A 562 5.49 17.47 -39.95
C THR A 562 5.73 18.95 -40.16
N TYR A 563 7.00 19.33 -40.25
CA TYR A 563 7.46 20.71 -40.38
C TYR A 563 7.99 20.95 -41.80
N THR A 564 7.52 22.02 -42.46
CA THR A 564 8.08 22.44 -43.74
C THR A 564 8.81 23.77 -43.62
N SER A 565 10.04 23.85 -44.11
CA SER A 565 10.92 25.02 -44.02
C SER A 565 11.68 25.25 -45.31
N SER A 566 11.87 26.51 -45.71
CA SER A 566 12.78 26.88 -46.81
C SER A 566 14.26 26.78 -46.40
N ASP A 567 14.53 26.86 -45.10
CA ASP A 567 15.83 26.69 -44.47
C ASP A 567 15.68 25.69 -43.30
N PRO A 568 16.09 24.42 -43.45
CA PRO A 568 15.89 23.41 -42.42
C PRO A 568 16.73 23.74 -41.17
N PRO A 569 16.18 23.63 -39.95
CA PRO A 569 16.92 23.91 -38.72
C PRO A 569 18.15 23.03 -38.60
N SER A 570 19.28 23.64 -38.24
CA SER A 570 20.49 22.90 -37.90
C SER A 570 20.28 22.08 -36.62
N ARG A 571 21.18 21.13 -36.37
CA ARG A 571 21.22 20.38 -35.09
C ARG A 571 21.26 21.33 -33.88
N GLN A 572 21.99 22.44 -33.99
CA GLN A 572 22.10 23.43 -32.93
C GLN A 572 20.77 24.14 -32.68
N ASP A 573 20.03 24.49 -33.75
CA ASP A 573 18.69 25.09 -33.62
C ASP A 573 17.70 24.16 -32.91
N ILE A 574 17.80 22.85 -33.16
CA ILE A 574 16.99 21.81 -32.51
C ILE A 574 17.32 21.73 -31.00
N ILE A 575 18.61 21.74 -30.65
CA ILE A 575 19.06 21.71 -29.24
C ILE A 575 18.59 22.96 -28.48
N GLU A 576 18.69 24.14 -29.11
CA GLU A 576 18.21 25.39 -28.52
C GLU A 576 16.70 25.39 -28.34
N ALA A 577 15.94 24.88 -29.32
CA ALA A 577 14.50 24.73 -29.20
C ALA A 577 14.09 23.72 -28.12
N LEU A 578 14.81 22.61 -27.97
CA LEU A 578 14.60 21.66 -26.87
C LEU A 578 14.94 22.27 -25.50
N SER A 579 16.02 23.06 -25.42
CA SER A 579 16.39 23.79 -24.21
C SER A 579 15.28 24.76 -23.77
N ALA A 580 14.64 25.43 -24.74
CA ALA A 580 13.47 26.27 -24.49
C ALA A 580 12.24 25.45 -24.03
N CYS A 581 12.04 24.24 -24.55
CA CYS A 581 11.00 23.35 -24.04
C CYS A 581 11.25 22.95 -22.59
N ILE A 582 12.48 22.55 -22.23
CA ILE A 582 12.84 22.15 -20.86
C ILE A 582 12.70 23.32 -19.89
N SER A 583 13.05 24.54 -20.32
CA SER A 583 12.97 25.76 -19.52
C SER A 583 11.54 26.22 -19.24
N GLU A 584 10.56 25.87 -20.08
CA GLU A 584 9.15 26.18 -19.88
C GLU A 584 8.40 25.04 -19.18
N HIS A 585 8.70 23.79 -19.54
CA HIS A 585 7.95 22.63 -19.10
C HIS A 585 8.73 21.82 -18.08
N ALA A 586 8.48 22.12 -16.80
CA ALA A 586 9.16 21.47 -15.67
C ALA A 586 9.15 19.94 -15.74
N ILE A 587 8.10 19.33 -16.30
CA ILE A 587 7.93 17.88 -16.39
C ILE A 587 9.00 17.19 -17.24
N LEU A 588 9.59 17.89 -18.23
CA LEU A 588 10.68 17.37 -19.05
C LEU A 588 11.98 17.16 -18.25
N SER A 589 12.05 17.69 -17.02
CA SER A 589 13.18 17.50 -16.10
C SER A 589 12.90 16.50 -14.97
N ILE A 590 11.80 15.74 -15.06
CA ILE A 590 11.36 14.86 -13.98
C ILE A 590 11.74 13.40 -14.27
N VAL A 591 12.21 12.74 -13.20
CA VAL A 591 12.45 11.31 -13.14
C VAL A 591 11.58 10.69 -12.04
N ILE A 592 11.18 9.45 -12.26
CA ILE A 592 10.41 8.68 -11.29
C ILE A 592 11.37 7.84 -10.46
N GLN A 593 11.35 8.03 -9.14
CA GLN A 593 12.00 7.18 -8.16
C GLN A 593 11.02 6.14 -7.64
N ASP A 594 11.55 4.97 -7.27
CA ASP A 594 10.77 3.91 -6.64
C ASP A 594 9.56 3.46 -7.50
N ALA A 595 9.71 3.48 -8.83
CA ALA A 595 8.68 3.10 -9.81
C ALA A 595 8.20 1.65 -9.65
N ASP A 596 9.06 0.80 -9.09
CA ASP A 596 8.83 -0.60 -8.75
C ASP A 596 8.01 -0.76 -7.45
N THR A 597 7.70 0.33 -6.74
CA THR A 597 6.98 0.30 -5.46
C THR A 597 5.54 0.83 -5.57
N GLU A 598 4.77 0.71 -4.48
CA GLU A 598 3.46 1.34 -4.34
C GLU A 598 3.55 2.85 -3.99
N GLN A 599 4.75 3.41 -3.85
CA GLN A 599 4.93 4.82 -3.47
C GLN A 599 5.93 5.54 -4.38
N PRO A 600 5.69 5.58 -5.71
CA PRO A 600 6.61 6.26 -6.61
C PRO A 600 6.67 7.76 -6.31
N LYS A 601 7.87 8.33 -6.45
CA LYS A 601 8.16 9.73 -6.16
C LYS A 601 8.71 10.44 -7.39
N LEU A 602 8.32 11.70 -7.56
CA LEU A 602 8.81 12.54 -8.64
C LEU A 602 10.00 13.37 -8.15
N ARG A 603 11.10 13.31 -8.89
CA ARG A 603 12.36 13.98 -8.61
C ARG A 603 12.79 14.79 -9.83
N ARG A 604 13.42 15.94 -9.59
CA ARG A 604 14.06 16.72 -10.65
C ARG A 604 15.52 16.33 -10.83
N VAL A 605 15.98 16.33 -12.07
CA VAL A 605 17.42 16.27 -12.38
C VAL A 605 17.99 17.68 -12.48
N ASP A 606 19.23 17.88 -12.02
CA ASP A 606 19.88 19.20 -12.07
C ASP A 606 20.40 19.53 -13.47
N THR A 607 20.74 18.50 -14.25
CA THR A 607 21.25 18.64 -15.63
C THR A 607 20.62 17.58 -16.53
N ILE A 608 20.40 17.93 -17.80
CA ILE A 608 19.95 17.02 -18.85
C ILE A 608 20.96 17.08 -19.99
N ASP A 609 21.45 15.93 -20.43
CA ASP A 609 22.24 15.84 -21.66
C ASP A 609 21.29 15.62 -22.84
N ILE A 610 21.02 16.68 -23.60
CA ILE A 610 20.05 16.67 -24.70
C ILE A 610 20.46 15.68 -25.79
N ASP A 611 21.75 15.40 -25.97
CA ASP A 611 22.21 14.45 -27.00
C ASP A 611 21.73 13.03 -26.72
N HIS A 612 21.53 12.66 -25.45
CA HIS A 612 20.97 11.35 -25.08
C HIS A 612 19.46 11.23 -25.35
N HIS A 613 18.77 12.36 -25.53
CA HIS A 613 17.33 12.39 -25.80
C HIS A 613 17.01 12.66 -27.28
N LEU A 614 18.01 12.76 -28.16
CA LEU A 614 17.85 13.15 -29.56
C LEU A 614 18.35 12.07 -30.52
N ASP A 615 17.42 11.44 -31.25
CA ASP A 615 17.73 10.44 -32.29
C ASP A 615 17.45 11.00 -33.70
N PHE A 616 18.21 10.51 -34.69
CA PHE A 616 17.99 10.79 -36.11
C PHE A 616 17.68 9.48 -36.83
N LEU A 617 16.57 9.44 -37.56
CA LEU A 617 16.14 8.27 -38.33
C LEU A 617 15.93 8.64 -39.80
N GLU A 618 16.27 7.71 -40.68
CA GLU A 618 15.84 7.77 -42.06
C GLU A 618 14.41 7.24 -42.16
N ALA A 619 13.49 8.03 -42.70
CA ALA A 619 12.13 7.61 -43.00
C ALA A 619 11.70 8.24 -44.33
N ASP A 620 11.07 7.47 -45.20
CA ASP A 620 10.44 8.04 -46.38
C ASP A 620 9.23 8.92 -45.98
N GLU A 621 8.85 9.87 -46.85
CA GLU A 621 7.75 10.81 -46.58
C GLU A 621 6.35 10.16 -46.68
N THR A 622 6.27 8.85 -46.91
CA THR A 622 4.99 8.17 -47.07
C THR A 622 4.36 7.84 -45.72
N LEU A 623 3.05 7.56 -45.72
CA LEU A 623 2.37 7.07 -44.51
C LEU A 623 3.02 5.78 -43.98
N SER A 624 3.50 4.91 -44.87
CA SER A 624 4.20 3.68 -44.48
C SER A 624 5.54 3.96 -43.79
N GLY A 625 6.28 4.98 -44.23
CA GLY A 625 7.49 5.44 -43.55
C GLY A 625 7.20 5.92 -42.13
N LEU A 626 6.15 6.72 -41.95
CA LEU A 626 5.72 7.21 -40.64
C LEU A 626 5.13 6.10 -39.74
N GLU A 627 4.44 5.10 -40.31
CA GLU A 627 4.06 3.87 -39.60
C GLU A 627 5.30 3.12 -39.11
N GLY A 628 6.37 3.06 -39.90
CA GLY A 628 7.65 2.48 -39.50
C GLY A 628 8.26 3.19 -38.30
N VAL A 629 8.23 4.53 -38.29
CA VAL A 629 8.68 5.35 -37.15
C VAL A 629 7.84 5.08 -35.91
N LEU A 630 6.52 5.09 -36.03
CA LEU A 630 5.60 4.78 -34.92
C LEU A 630 5.79 3.36 -34.40
N SER A 631 5.88 2.38 -35.29
CA SER A 631 6.08 0.97 -34.94
C SER A 631 7.37 0.79 -34.14
N LYS A 632 8.47 1.42 -34.58
CA LYS A 632 9.72 1.43 -33.83
C LYS A 632 9.53 2.05 -32.44
N LEU A 633 8.99 3.26 -32.37
CA LEU A 633 8.84 4.01 -31.12
C LEU A 633 7.83 3.38 -30.14
N HIS A 634 6.82 2.66 -30.62
CA HIS A 634 5.89 1.92 -29.75
C HIS A 634 6.49 0.67 -29.14
N ASN A 635 7.50 0.08 -29.79
CA ASN A 635 8.10 -1.18 -29.39
C ASN A 635 9.50 -1.02 -28.77
N GLU A 636 10.11 0.17 -28.88
CA GLU A 636 11.31 0.55 -28.15
C GLU A 636 10.94 1.32 -26.87
N PRO A 637 11.51 0.99 -25.71
CA PRO A 637 11.27 1.75 -24.50
C PRO A 637 11.87 3.15 -24.61
N VAL A 638 11.13 4.18 -24.16
CA VAL A 638 11.63 5.56 -24.11
C VAL A 638 12.80 5.73 -23.11
N THR A 639 13.02 4.76 -22.21
CA THR A 639 14.01 4.86 -21.14
C THR A 639 15.43 5.07 -21.68
N VAL A 640 16.01 6.24 -21.40
CA VAL A 640 17.41 6.58 -21.71
C VAL A 640 18.21 6.42 -20.41
N ALA A 641 18.65 5.21 -20.08
CA ALA A 641 19.38 4.91 -18.84
C ALA A 641 18.63 5.21 -17.51
N ARG A 642 19.08 4.61 -16.40
CA ARG A 642 18.52 4.89 -15.06
C ARG A 642 18.89 6.32 -14.64
N GLY A 643 17.89 7.12 -14.28
CA GLY A 643 18.07 8.46 -13.70
C GLY A 643 17.97 9.63 -14.69
N GLN A 644 17.52 9.39 -15.93
CA GLN A 644 17.18 10.45 -16.88
C GLN A 644 15.66 10.58 -17.09
N PRO A 645 15.17 11.76 -17.49
CA PRO A 645 13.76 11.96 -17.83
C PRO A 645 13.27 10.99 -18.92
N GLN A 646 12.01 10.54 -18.83
CA GLN A 646 11.47 9.52 -19.72
C GLN A 646 10.81 10.13 -20.96
N TRP A 647 11.62 10.71 -21.83
CA TRP A 647 11.19 11.18 -23.16
C TRP A 647 12.35 11.13 -24.18
N ARG A 648 12.01 11.10 -25.46
CA ARG A 648 12.94 11.18 -26.60
C ARG A 648 12.33 12.02 -27.71
N LEU A 649 13.17 12.74 -28.43
CA LEU A 649 12.84 13.41 -29.67
C LEU A 649 13.54 12.69 -30.81
N VAL A 650 12.79 12.29 -31.83
CA VAL A 650 13.32 11.63 -33.02
C VAL A 650 13.06 12.51 -34.24
N ILE A 651 14.14 12.87 -34.92
CA ILE A 651 14.10 13.62 -36.16
C ILE A 651 14.16 12.61 -37.31
N ALA A 652 13.03 12.41 -37.97
CA ALA A 652 12.92 11.54 -39.12
C ALA A 652 12.99 12.37 -40.42
N SER A 653 13.95 12.05 -41.29
CA SER A 653 14.14 12.72 -42.58
C SER A 653 14.31 11.72 -43.74
N PRO A 654 13.91 12.08 -44.97
CA PRO A 654 14.09 11.22 -46.13
C PRO A 654 15.57 11.11 -46.55
N LYS A 655 15.94 9.94 -47.10
CA LYS A 655 17.32 9.59 -47.52
C LYS A 655 17.96 10.68 -48.37
N THR A 656 19.22 11.00 -48.06
CA THR A 656 20.09 11.90 -48.81
C THR A 656 20.27 11.43 -50.25
N GLY A 657 19.48 11.98 -51.16
CA GLY A 657 19.56 11.77 -52.59
C GLY A 657 19.01 12.97 -53.34
N SER A 658 19.84 14.02 -53.45
CA SER A 658 19.67 15.25 -54.24
C SER A 658 18.44 16.13 -53.98
N GLU A 659 18.72 17.42 -53.77
CA GLU A 659 17.80 18.56 -53.59
C GLU A 659 17.30 18.79 -52.15
N PHE A 660 17.29 20.07 -51.77
CA PHE A 660 17.22 20.60 -50.40
C PHE A 660 16.02 20.04 -49.60
N GLN A 661 16.29 19.49 -48.40
CA GLN A 661 15.26 18.98 -47.50
C GLN A 661 14.35 20.13 -47.04
N THR A 662 13.13 20.18 -47.57
CA THR A 662 12.11 21.14 -47.16
C THR A 662 11.17 20.59 -46.09
N THR A 663 11.17 19.29 -45.81
CA THR A 663 10.26 18.61 -44.87
C THR A 663 11.03 17.85 -43.78
N LEU A 664 10.60 18.01 -42.52
CA LEU A 664 11.16 17.33 -41.34
C LEU A 664 10.03 16.76 -40.48
N HIS A 665 10.13 15.49 -40.11
CA HIS A 665 9.20 14.88 -39.17
C HIS A 665 9.84 14.83 -37.79
N ILE A 666 9.22 15.47 -36.81
CA ILE A 666 9.71 15.51 -35.44
C ILE A 666 8.76 14.68 -34.59
N ALA A 667 9.21 13.51 -34.18
CA ALA A 667 8.47 12.61 -33.31
C ALA A 667 8.91 12.80 -31.85
N PHE A 668 7.99 13.24 -30.99
CA PHE A 668 8.19 13.28 -29.55
C PHE A 668 7.56 12.04 -28.93
N ALA A 669 8.40 11.13 -28.43
CA ALA A 669 7.98 9.94 -27.70
C ALA A 669 8.21 10.17 -26.21
N CYS A 670 7.19 9.97 -25.39
CA CYS A 670 7.34 10.12 -23.95
C CYS A 670 6.55 9.10 -23.15
N SER A 671 6.99 8.91 -21.91
CA SER A 671 6.33 8.04 -20.95
C SER A 671 4.93 8.59 -20.61
N HIS A 672 3.93 7.71 -20.65
CA HIS A 672 2.58 8.05 -20.24
C HIS A 672 2.39 8.06 -18.71
N SER A 673 3.46 7.75 -17.95
CA SER A 673 3.47 7.78 -16.49
C SER A 673 3.07 9.15 -15.92
N ILE A 674 3.53 10.23 -16.54
CA ILE A 674 3.28 11.61 -16.06
C ILE A 674 2.86 12.60 -17.15
N MET A 675 2.85 12.20 -18.44
CA MET A 675 2.44 13.01 -19.57
C MET A 675 1.27 12.38 -20.34
N ASP A 676 0.42 13.21 -20.94
CA ASP A 676 -0.64 12.80 -21.88
C ASP A 676 -0.41 13.38 -23.29
N GLY A 677 -1.28 13.06 -24.26
CA GLY A 677 -1.10 13.51 -25.65
C GLY A 677 -1.07 15.03 -25.83
N MET A 678 -1.78 15.80 -24.98
CA MET A 678 -1.71 17.27 -24.97
C MET A 678 -0.34 17.78 -24.52
N SER A 679 0.45 16.97 -23.83
CA SER A 679 1.84 17.29 -23.52
C SER A 679 2.70 17.34 -24.79
N GLY A 680 2.44 16.45 -25.77
CA GLY A 680 3.08 16.51 -27.08
C GLY A 680 2.67 17.77 -27.87
N TYR A 681 1.39 18.16 -27.82
CA TYR A 681 0.92 19.44 -28.36
C TYR A 681 1.69 20.62 -27.77
N ALA A 682 1.84 20.66 -26.44
CA ALA A 682 2.52 21.75 -25.74
C ALA A 682 4.01 21.84 -26.09
N LEU A 683 4.67 20.68 -26.20
CA LEU A 683 6.05 20.59 -26.67
C LEU A 683 6.19 21.13 -28.09
N HIS A 684 5.38 20.67 -29.04
CA HIS A 684 5.46 21.13 -30.43
C HIS A 684 5.17 22.64 -30.58
N THR A 685 4.30 23.20 -29.74
CA THR A 685 4.00 24.64 -29.68
C THR A 685 5.21 25.44 -29.23
N THR A 686 5.83 25.01 -28.14
CA THR A 686 7.02 25.66 -27.55
C THR A 686 8.22 25.54 -28.48
N PHE A 687 8.43 24.35 -29.04
CA PHE A 687 9.49 24.04 -29.98
C PHE A 687 9.39 24.90 -31.25
N LEU A 688 8.20 24.97 -31.86
CA LEU A 688 7.96 25.78 -33.06
C LEU A 688 8.14 27.29 -32.79
N ARG A 689 7.66 27.77 -31.63
CA ARG A 689 7.85 29.17 -31.23
C ARG A 689 9.33 29.50 -31.03
N SER A 690 10.11 28.57 -30.49
CA SER A 690 11.56 28.76 -30.30
C SER A 690 12.31 28.81 -31.63
N LEU A 691 12.01 27.89 -32.56
CA LEU A 691 12.58 27.92 -33.91
C LEU A 691 12.29 29.25 -34.65
N LYS A 692 11.15 29.87 -34.36
CA LYS A 692 10.73 31.16 -34.94
C LYS A 692 11.40 32.39 -34.36
N ASN A 693 11.99 32.32 -33.18
CA ASN A 693 12.47 33.50 -32.47
C ASN A 693 13.94 33.38 -32.08
N PRO A 694 14.88 33.88 -32.91
CA PRO A 694 16.31 33.83 -32.62
C PRO A 694 16.72 34.54 -31.33
N LYS A 695 15.90 35.45 -30.78
CA LYS A 695 16.20 36.15 -29.53
C LYS A 695 15.98 35.30 -28.27
N LEU A 696 15.25 34.18 -28.38
CA LEU A 696 15.06 33.21 -27.30
C LEU A 696 16.15 32.13 -27.29
N LYS A 697 17.08 32.14 -28.25
CA LYS A 697 18.21 31.21 -28.33
C LYS A 697 19.16 31.48 -27.16
N SER A 698 19.22 30.56 -26.20
CA SER A 698 20.19 30.61 -25.12
C SER A 698 21.61 30.48 -25.70
N ALA A 699 22.55 31.31 -25.25
CA ALA A 699 23.96 31.28 -25.68
C ALA A 699 24.74 30.06 -25.15
N GLN A 700 24.15 28.86 -25.19
CA GLN A 700 24.70 27.64 -24.62
C GLN A 700 25.21 26.75 -25.76
N ALA A 701 26.53 26.72 -25.92
CA ALA A 701 27.21 25.90 -26.94
C ALA A 701 27.35 24.41 -26.55
N SER A 702 26.74 23.98 -25.44
CA SER A 702 26.84 22.63 -24.88
C SER A 702 25.48 21.94 -24.93
N SER A 703 25.47 20.64 -25.23
CA SER A 703 24.28 19.76 -25.16
C SER A 703 23.85 19.44 -23.72
N ILE A 704 24.70 19.74 -22.73
CA ILE A 704 24.35 19.62 -21.31
C ILE A 704 23.61 20.89 -20.89
N TYR A 705 22.32 20.73 -20.62
CA TYR A 705 21.42 21.78 -20.18
C TYR A 705 21.28 21.77 -18.65
N GLU A 706 21.48 22.93 -18.01
CA GLU A 706 21.24 23.11 -16.58
C GLU A 706 19.77 23.47 -16.32
N VAL A 707 19.08 22.67 -15.53
CA VAL A 707 17.64 22.85 -15.29
C VAL A 707 17.40 23.99 -14.30
N PRO A 708 16.55 24.98 -14.63
CA PRO A 708 16.19 26.05 -13.70
C PRO A 708 15.61 25.52 -12.39
N ARG A 709 16.15 25.97 -11.26
CA ARG A 709 15.76 25.47 -9.92
C ARG A 709 14.36 25.91 -9.49
N ASP A 710 13.87 27.02 -10.02
CA ASP A 710 12.59 27.66 -9.67
C ASP A 710 11.39 27.16 -10.50
N LEU A 711 11.62 26.32 -11.51
CA LEU A 711 10.55 25.66 -12.25
C LEU A 711 9.59 24.94 -11.30
N LYS A 712 8.29 25.14 -11.45
CA LYS A 712 7.27 24.51 -10.59
C LYS A 712 6.65 23.33 -11.31
N LEU A 713 6.67 22.16 -10.66
CA LEU A 713 5.93 21.00 -11.14
C LEU A 713 4.45 21.16 -10.73
N LEU A 714 3.54 20.92 -11.68
CA LEU A 714 2.11 20.94 -11.40
C LEU A 714 1.70 19.85 -10.39
N PRO A 715 0.66 20.10 -9.57
CA PRO A 715 0.17 19.13 -8.60
C PRO A 715 -0.52 17.94 -9.30
N PRO A 716 -0.79 16.82 -8.63
CA PRO A 716 -1.52 15.69 -9.24
C PRO A 716 -3.01 16.03 -9.45
N MET A 717 -3.73 15.47 -10.42
CA MET A 717 -5.15 15.86 -10.61
C MET A 717 -6.11 15.42 -9.48
N ASP A 718 -5.75 14.37 -8.75
CA ASP A 718 -6.69 13.60 -7.94
C ASP A 718 -7.28 14.38 -6.75
N PHE A 719 -6.58 15.41 -6.25
CA PHE A 719 -7.05 16.22 -5.12
C PHE A 719 -8.27 17.09 -5.46
N ARG A 720 -8.58 17.31 -6.75
CA ARG A 720 -9.74 18.11 -7.19
C ARG A 720 -10.94 17.27 -7.61
N LEU A 721 -10.78 15.95 -7.70
CA LEU A 721 -11.85 15.06 -8.13
C LEU A 721 -12.78 14.72 -6.97
N SER A 722 -14.09 14.79 -7.21
CA SER A 722 -15.13 14.41 -6.25
C SER A 722 -15.91 13.20 -6.76
N ILE A 723 -16.27 12.28 -5.86
CA ILE A 723 -17.02 11.07 -6.20
C ILE A 723 -18.32 11.07 -5.39
N SER A 724 -19.45 10.95 -6.08
CA SER A 724 -20.76 10.75 -5.45
C SER A 724 -20.93 9.31 -4.97
N TRP A 725 -21.76 9.12 -3.95
CA TRP A 725 -22.09 7.79 -3.43
C TRP A 725 -22.70 6.87 -4.50
N SER A 726 -23.55 7.40 -5.39
CA SER A 726 -24.12 6.64 -6.51
C SER A 726 -23.06 6.14 -7.49
N PHE A 727 -22.01 6.92 -7.73
CA PHE A 727 -20.92 6.53 -8.62
C PHE A 727 -19.95 5.54 -7.94
N LEU A 728 -19.73 5.69 -6.62
CA LEU A 728 -18.91 4.78 -5.83
C LEU A 728 -19.52 3.37 -5.68
N LEU A 729 -20.84 3.28 -5.54
CA LEU A 729 -21.54 2.01 -5.35
C LEU A 729 -21.52 1.12 -6.60
N GLY A 730 -21.44 1.70 -7.80
CA GLY A 730 -21.48 0.92 -9.05
C GLY A 730 -20.40 -0.17 -9.15
N PRO A 731 -19.11 0.15 -9.01
CA PRO A 731 -18.02 -0.84 -9.01
C PRO A 731 -18.12 -1.87 -7.87
N VAL A 732 -18.48 -1.42 -6.66
CA VAL A 732 -18.62 -2.29 -5.48
C VAL A 732 -19.76 -3.28 -5.65
N ILE A 733 -20.89 -2.84 -6.20
CA ILE A 733 -22.05 -3.70 -6.49
C ILE A 733 -21.71 -4.70 -7.61
N LYS A 734 -20.96 -4.29 -8.63
CA LYS A 734 -20.57 -5.18 -9.74
C LYS A 734 -19.57 -6.27 -9.33
N GLU A 735 -18.68 -5.97 -8.38
CA GLU A 735 -17.63 -6.90 -7.97
C GLU A 735 -18.05 -7.84 -6.82
N TYR A 736 -19.00 -7.43 -5.97
CA TYR A 736 -19.33 -8.17 -4.75
C TYR A 736 -20.78 -8.65 -4.64
N PHE A 737 -21.69 -8.27 -5.54
CA PHE A 737 -23.10 -8.70 -5.47
C PHE A 737 -23.47 -9.67 -6.62
N PRO A 738 -24.27 -10.72 -6.33
CA PRO A 738 -24.87 -11.56 -7.36
C PRO A 738 -25.66 -10.73 -8.37
N SER A 739 -25.60 -11.11 -9.65
CA SER A 739 -26.27 -10.41 -10.76
C SER A 739 -27.77 -10.16 -10.54
N SER A 740 -28.42 -11.03 -9.77
CA SER A 740 -29.83 -10.94 -9.36
C SER A 740 -30.12 -9.74 -8.44
N ILE A 741 -29.18 -9.40 -7.55
CA ILE A 741 -29.31 -8.28 -6.60
C ILE A 741 -28.98 -6.97 -7.30
N SER A 742 -27.95 -6.96 -8.15
CA SER A 742 -27.56 -5.80 -8.96
C SER A 742 -28.70 -5.34 -9.87
N LYS A 743 -29.41 -6.28 -10.52
CA LYS A 743 -30.64 -6.00 -11.31
C LYS A 743 -31.76 -5.36 -10.47
N ARG A 744 -31.95 -5.83 -9.24
CA ARG A 744 -33.03 -5.35 -8.34
C ARG A 744 -32.77 -3.94 -7.81
N LEU A 745 -31.50 -3.54 -7.75
CA LEU A 745 -31.04 -2.21 -7.31
C LEU A 745 -30.83 -1.22 -8.48
N GLY A 746 -31.17 -1.60 -9.72
CA GLY A 746 -31.02 -0.74 -10.90
C GLY A 746 -29.61 -0.70 -11.50
N PHE A 747 -28.71 -1.58 -11.04
CA PHE A 747 -27.34 -1.73 -11.55
C PHE A 747 -27.28 -2.94 -12.49
N SER A 748 -27.59 -2.72 -13.77
CA SER A 748 -27.48 -3.76 -14.79
C SER A 748 -26.00 -4.09 -15.06
N SER A 749 -25.62 -5.37 -14.95
CA SER A 749 -24.35 -5.86 -15.51
C SER A 749 -24.45 -5.89 -17.05
N PRO A 750 -23.44 -5.44 -17.82
CA PRO A 750 -23.40 -5.58 -19.28
C PRO A 750 -23.41 -7.03 -19.80
N THR A 751 -23.44 -8.03 -18.92
CA THR A 751 -23.33 -9.46 -19.29
C THR A 751 -24.56 -10.06 -19.99
N GLU A 752 -25.57 -9.25 -20.33
CA GLU A 752 -26.66 -9.64 -21.25
C GLU A 752 -26.53 -9.00 -22.65
N ILE A 753 -25.41 -8.33 -22.92
CA ILE A 753 -25.18 -7.56 -24.14
C ILE A 753 -24.26 -8.36 -25.07
N ASN A 754 -24.66 -8.52 -26.33
CA ASN A 754 -23.83 -9.04 -27.43
C ASN A 754 -22.74 -8.02 -27.82
N ALA A 755 -21.90 -7.65 -26.85
CA ALA A 755 -20.83 -6.68 -27.02
C ALA A 755 -19.56 -7.36 -27.54
N TRP A 756 -18.95 -6.79 -28.58
CA TRP A 756 -17.64 -7.25 -29.03
C TRP A 756 -16.54 -6.70 -28.13
N LEU A 757 -15.74 -7.58 -27.52
CA LEU A 757 -14.66 -7.21 -26.59
C LEU A 757 -13.29 -7.74 -27.05
N GLY A 758 -13.17 -8.09 -28.34
CA GLY A 758 -11.98 -8.71 -28.91
C GLY A 758 -11.74 -10.13 -28.40
N ASN A 759 -10.48 -10.54 -28.33
CA ASN A 759 -10.10 -11.87 -27.88
C ASN A 759 -10.46 -12.07 -26.40
N PRO A 760 -11.17 -13.15 -26.03
CA PRO A 760 -11.49 -13.46 -24.63
C PRO A 760 -10.24 -13.73 -23.78
N LYS A 761 -9.08 -13.98 -24.39
CA LYS A 761 -7.81 -14.13 -23.69
C LYS A 761 -6.82 -13.08 -24.18
N ARG A 762 -6.24 -12.34 -23.25
CA ARG A 762 -5.13 -11.41 -23.52
C ARG A 762 -3.96 -12.20 -24.14
N PRO A 763 -3.28 -11.67 -25.17
CA PRO A 763 -2.09 -12.28 -25.76
C PRO A 763 -1.01 -12.55 -24.71
N LYS A 764 -0.33 -13.69 -24.81
CA LYS A 764 0.79 -14.03 -23.92
C LYS A 764 2.05 -13.28 -24.37
N CYS A 765 2.84 -12.77 -23.43
CA CYS A 765 4.17 -12.25 -23.72
C CYS A 765 5.12 -13.41 -24.11
N SER A 766 5.95 -13.17 -25.13
CA SER A 766 7.02 -14.10 -25.51
C SER A 766 8.17 -14.05 -24.49
N SER A 767 9.08 -15.03 -24.50
CA SER A 767 10.28 -14.99 -23.66
C SER A 767 11.35 -13.99 -24.14
N ALA A 768 11.23 -13.49 -25.38
CA ALA A 768 12.22 -12.63 -26.03
C ALA A 768 11.89 -11.13 -25.97
N SER A 769 10.63 -10.78 -25.67
CA SER A 769 10.16 -9.41 -25.48
C SER A 769 9.16 -9.39 -24.33
N PRO A 770 9.26 -8.45 -23.38
CA PRO A 770 8.34 -8.35 -22.26
C PRO A 770 6.88 -8.05 -22.69
N PHE A 771 6.61 -7.75 -23.97
CA PHE A 771 5.28 -7.50 -24.55
C PHE A 771 5.01 -8.26 -25.84
N PRO A 772 3.72 -8.48 -26.16
CA PRO A 772 3.29 -8.52 -27.54
C PRO A 772 3.66 -7.19 -28.23
N PRO A 773 4.17 -7.23 -29.46
CA PRO A 773 4.45 -6.00 -30.19
C PRO A 773 3.16 -5.20 -30.40
N THR A 774 3.26 -3.88 -30.24
CA THR A 774 2.21 -2.94 -30.66
C THR A 774 2.24 -2.84 -32.17
N SER A 775 1.14 -3.24 -32.80
CA SER A 775 0.86 -2.93 -34.20
C SER A 775 0.22 -1.56 -34.31
N VAL A 776 0.51 -0.88 -35.42
CA VAL A 776 0.01 0.46 -35.73
C VAL A 776 -0.44 0.50 -37.18
N HIS A 777 -1.54 1.20 -37.42
CA HIS A 777 -2.03 1.52 -38.76
C HIS A 777 -2.40 3.00 -38.83
N LEU A 778 -1.98 3.69 -39.89
CA LEU A 778 -2.23 5.10 -40.13
C LEU A 778 -3.24 5.30 -41.25
N LEU A 779 -4.23 6.14 -40.96
CA LEU A 779 -5.22 6.62 -41.91
C LEU A 779 -5.17 8.15 -41.98
N SER A 780 -5.27 8.69 -43.20
CA SER A 780 -5.34 10.12 -43.46
C SER A 780 -6.65 10.47 -44.17
N ILE A 781 -7.37 11.46 -43.66
CA ILE A 781 -8.55 12.04 -44.31
C ILE A 781 -8.18 13.44 -44.79
N SER A 782 -8.38 13.70 -46.09
CA SER A 782 -8.00 14.97 -46.70
C SER A 782 -8.60 16.18 -45.96
N ALA A 783 -7.87 17.30 -45.94
CA ALA A 783 -8.35 18.55 -45.33
C ALA A 783 -9.70 19.01 -45.90
N SER A 784 -9.95 18.75 -47.19
CA SER A 784 -11.21 19.05 -47.86
C SER A 784 -12.37 18.21 -47.31
N THR A 785 -12.19 16.90 -47.20
CA THR A 785 -13.17 15.98 -46.62
C THR A 785 -13.42 16.31 -45.15
N LEU A 786 -12.36 16.55 -44.36
CA LEU A 786 -12.47 16.94 -42.95
C LEU A 786 -13.29 18.23 -42.79
N LYS A 787 -12.98 19.28 -43.56
CA LYS A 787 -13.69 20.57 -43.49
C LYS A 787 -15.19 20.42 -43.76
N LYS A 788 -15.55 19.65 -44.79
CA LYS A 788 -16.95 19.37 -45.13
C LYS A 788 -17.63 18.50 -44.07
N THR A 789 -16.94 17.50 -43.53
CA THR A 789 -17.44 16.66 -42.44
C THR A 789 -17.71 17.45 -41.18
N LEU A 790 -16.79 18.36 -40.80
CA LEU A 790 -16.96 19.27 -39.66
C LEU A 790 -18.16 20.22 -39.87
N TYR A 791 -18.38 20.68 -41.10
CA TYR A 791 -19.56 21.47 -41.45
C TYR A 791 -20.85 20.66 -41.26
N THR A 792 -20.89 19.40 -41.72
CA THR A 792 -22.03 18.50 -41.48
C THR A 792 -22.23 18.22 -40.00
N CYS A 793 -21.17 17.95 -39.24
CA CYS A 793 -21.23 17.78 -37.78
C CYS A 793 -21.91 18.98 -37.10
N LYS A 794 -21.51 20.20 -37.49
CA LYS A 794 -22.11 21.44 -36.98
C LYS A 794 -23.60 21.55 -37.32
N LYS A 795 -24.02 21.18 -38.53
CA LYS A 795 -25.43 21.15 -38.95
C LYS A 795 -26.28 20.22 -38.07
N HIS A 796 -25.69 19.11 -37.63
CA HIS A 796 -26.35 18.12 -36.76
C HIS A 796 -26.06 18.31 -35.26
N SER A 797 -25.51 19.47 -34.86
CA SER A 797 -25.16 19.77 -33.46
C SER A 797 -24.25 18.73 -32.79
N THR A 798 -23.36 18.11 -33.56
CA THR A 798 -22.41 17.11 -33.07
C THR A 798 -20.95 17.56 -33.26
N ARG A 799 -20.03 16.89 -32.57
CA ARG A 799 -18.58 17.04 -32.71
C ARG A 799 -17.95 15.81 -33.35
N LEU A 800 -16.79 16.01 -33.96
CA LEU A 800 -16.05 14.96 -34.67
C LEU A 800 -15.81 13.72 -33.80
N THR A 801 -15.42 13.88 -32.53
CA THR A 801 -15.16 12.73 -31.62
C THR A 801 -16.38 11.83 -31.47
N ALA A 802 -17.57 12.40 -31.29
CA ALA A 802 -18.80 11.61 -31.16
C ALA A 802 -19.19 10.93 -32.46
N LEU A 803 -18.96 11.59 -33.61
CA LEU A 803 -19.14 10.98 -34.93
C LEU A 803 -18.20 9.79 -35.11
N LEU A 804 -16.91 9.95 -34.80
CA LEU A 804 -15.92 8.87 -34.93
C LEU A 804 -16.28 7.67 -34.06
N ASN A 805 -16.79 7.87 -32.84
CA ASN A 805 -17.28 6.76 -32.01
C ASN A 805 -18.34 5.92 -32.73
N GLN A 806 -19.28 6.56 -33.44
CA GLN A 806 -20.30 5.87 -34.22
C GLN A 806 -19.72 5.19 -35.46
N LEU A 807 -18.87 5.89 -36.22
CA LEU A 807 -18.27 5.35 -37.44
C LEU A 807 -17.40 4.12 -37.16
N PHE A 808 -16.55 4.15 -36.13
CA PHE A 808 -15.73 3.00 -35.77
C PHE A 808 -16.55 1.81 -35.27
N ALA A 809 -17.64 2.03 -34.53
CA ALA A 809 -18.55 0.96 -34.13
C ALA A 809 -19.24 0.31 -35.35
N ARG A 810 -19.71 1.12 -36.30
CA ARG A 810 -20.37 0.66 -37.53
C ARG A 810 -19.41 -0.10 -38.44
N ALA A 811 -18.22 0.46 -38.66
CA ALA A 811 -17.17 -0.15 -39.46
C ALA A 811 -16.70 -1.48 -38.83
N SER A 812 -16.52 -1.52 -37.51
CA SER A 812 -16.20 -2.76 -36.78
C SER A 812 -17.30 -3.80 -36.94
N SER A 813 -18.58 -3.42 -36.82
CA SER A 813 -19.72 -4.32 -37.05
C SER A 813 -19.69 -4.93 -38.45
N ARG A 814 -19.48 -4.12 -39.50
CA ARG A 814 -19.37 -4.62 -40.89
C ARG A 814 -18.17 -5.56 -41.07
N ALA A 815 -17.00 -5.18 -40.53
CA ALA A 815 -15.79 -6.00 -40.64
C ALA A 815 -15.93 -7.33 -39.89
N LEU A 816 -16.60 -7.35 -38.73
CA LEU A 816 -16.88 -8.56 -37.96
C LEU A 816 -17.89 -9.48 -38.66
N SER A 817 -18.97 -8.94 -39.24
CA SER A 817 -19.95 -9.74 -39.97
C SER A 817 -19.35 -10.40 -41.22
N LYS A 818 -18.39 -9.76 -41.91
CA LYS A 818 -17.63 -10.42 -43.00
C LYS A 818 -16.89 -11.69 -42.54
N ARG A 819 -16.56 -11.77 -41.25
CA ARG A 819 -15.87 -12.88 -40.59
C ARG A 819 -16.84 -13.83 -39.86
N GLY A 820 -18.15 -13.70 -40.10
CA GLY A 820 -19.19 -14.51 -39.45
C GLY A 820 -19.40 -14.21 -37.97
N GLN A 821 -18.94 -13.05 -37.48
CA GLN A 821 -19.14 -12.60 -36.11
C GLN A 821 -20.23 -11.51 -36.05
N ASP A 822 -21.43 -11.86 -35.61
CA ASP A 822 -22.59 -10.96 -35.58
C ASP A 822 -22.71 -10.24 -34.23
N HIS A 823 -21.83 -9.28 -33.97
CA HIS A 823 -21.89 -8.42 -32.80
C HIS A 823 -22.64 -7.12 -33.10
N THR A 824 -23.60 -6.78 -32.24
CA THR A 824 -24.47 -5.60 -32.41
C THR A 824 -24.19 -4.48 -31.43
N THR A 825 -23.34 -4.70 -30.42
CA THR A 825 -23.05 -3.70 -29.40
C THR A 825 -21.56 -3.48 -29.23
N PHE A 826 -21.19 -2.22 -29.01
CA PHE A 826 -19.82 -1.77 -28.83
C PHE A 826 -19.75 -0.86 -27.62
N LEU A 827 -18.92 -1.23 -26.64
CA LEU A 827 -18.64 -0.44 -25.46
C LEU A 827 -17.43 0.45 -25.74
N VAL A 828 -17.67 1.73 -25.99
CA VAL A 828 -16.66 2.65 -26.49
C VAL A 828 -16.18 3.54 -25.35
N GLN A 829 -14.87 3.57 -25.15
CA GLN A 829 -14.23 4.46 -24.20
C GLN A 829 -13.75 5.74 -24.91
N THR A 830 -14.03 6.92 -24.37
CA THR A 830 -13.55 8.18 -24.93
C THR A 830 -12.72 8.93 -23.90
N ALA A 831 -11.48 9.29 -24.27
CA ALA A 831 -10.58 10.08 -23.43
C ALA A 831 -11.09 11.53 -23.27
N ILE A 832 -10.97 12.06 -22.05
CA ILE A 832 -11.44 13.40 -21.65
C ILE A 832 -10.28 14.16 -21.02
N ASP A 833 -9.91 15.29 -21.61
CA ASP A 833 -8.97 16.24 -21.02
C ASP A 833 -9.64 17.06 -19.92
N LEU A 834 -9.09 17.01 -18.70
CA LEU A 834 -9.61 17.69 -17.52
C LEU A 834 -8.85 18.98 -17.16
N ARG A 835 -7.88 19.43 -17.98
CA ARG A 835 -7.16 20.70 -17.76
C ARG A 835 -8.13 21.86 -17.49
N ARG A 836 -9.14 22.03 -18.35
CA ARG A 836 -10.13 23.11 -18.21
C ARG A 836 -10.94 22.99 -16.93
N ALA A 837 -11.43 21.79 -16.59
CA ALA A 837 -12.21 21.56 -15.37
C ALA A 837 -11.40 21.82 -14.09
N ILE A 838 -10.09 21.59 -14.14
CA ILE A 838 -9.14 21.78 -13.03
C ILE A 838 -8.52 23.19 -13.03
N GLY A 839 -8.85 24.03 -14.02
CA GLY A 839 -8.37 25.40 -14.14
C GLY A 839 -6.89 25.51 -14.54
N GLN A 840 -6.40 24.59 -15.37
CA GLN A 840 -5.07 24.65 -15.99
C GLN A 840 -5.14 25.12 -17.44
N GLY A 841 -4.03 25.68 -17.93
CA GLY A 841 -3.89 26.10 -19.32
C GLY A 841 -3.78 24.92 -20.29
N GLU A 842 -4.14 25.15 -21.56
CA GLU A 842 -4.07 24.14 -22.63
C GLU A 842 -2.63 23.73 -22.98
N ASN A 843 -1.66 24.60 -22.72
CA ASN A 843 -0.24 24.37 -23.01
C ASN A 843 0.53 23.70 -21.85
N GLU A 844 -0.14 23.20 -20.82
CA GLU A 844 0.51 22.56 -19.67
C GLU A 844 0.80 21.08 -19.95
N MET A 845 2.05 20.64 -19.75
CA MET A 845 2.45 19.24 -19.87
C MET A 845 2.22 18.48 -18.55
N VAL A 846 1.21 17.61 -18.53
CA VAL A 846 0.76 16.79 -17.39
C VAL A 846 -0.03 15.58 -17.89
N ASN A 847 -0.37 14.62 -17.03
CA ASN A 847 -1.35 13.56 -17.33
C ASN A 847 -2.68 13.82 -16.60
N TYR A 848 -3.55 14.64 -17.21
CA TYR A 848 -4.85 15.04 -16.66
C TYR A 848 -6.03 14.44 -17.44
N VAL A 849 -5.89 13.18 -17.86
CA VAL A 849 -6.89 12.49 -18.67
C VAL A 849 -7.74 11.57 -17.81
N SER A 850 -9.07 11.66 -17.99
CA SER A 850 -10.05 10.66 -17.55
C SER A 850 -10.66 10.00 -18.79
N ALA A 851 -11.56 9.02 -18.61
CA ALA A 851 -12.37 8.50 -19.70
C ALA A 851 -13.83 8.30 -19.31
N ILE A 852 -14.70 8.31 -20.31
CA ILE A 852 -16.11 7.91 -20.21
C ILE A 852 -16.34 6.69 -21.09
N THR A 853 -17.14 5.75 -20.62
CA THR A 853 -17.55 4.57 -21.38
C THR A 853 -19.01 4.70 -21.79
N GLU A 854 -19.29 4.41 -23.05
CA GLU A 854 -20.62 4.53 -23.67
C GLU A 854 -20.96 3.27 -24.46
N SER A 855 -22.26 2.94 -24.53
CA SER A 855 -22.72 1.79 -25.31
C SER A 855 -23.31 2.26 -26.63
N ILE A 856 -22.78 1.74 -27.74
CA ILE A 856 -23.28 1.99 -29.10
C ILE A 856 -23.85 0.69 -29.64
N THR A 857 -25.09 0.72 -30.11
CA THR A 857 -25.73 -0.44 -30.75
C THR A 857 -25.88 -0.17 -32.23
N THR A 858 -25.31 -1.03 -33.07
CA THR A 858 -25.32 -0.92 -34.53
C THR A 858 -25.19 -2.30 -35.18
N SER A 859 -25.75 -2.46 -36.37
CA SER A 859 -25.57 -3.62 -37.25
C SER A 859 -24.98 -3.18 -38.61
N PRO A 860 -24.53 -4.10 -39.47
CA PRO A 860 -23.94 -3.76 -40.77
C PRO A 860 -24.75 -2.80 -41.64
N ASP A 861 -26.08 -2.93 -41.62
CA ASP A 861 -27.03 -2.17 -42.45
C ASP A 861 -27.62 -0.94 -41.75
N THR A 862 -27.27 -0.70 -40.49
CA THR A 862 -27.78 0.45 -39.73
C THR A 862 -27.32 1.75 -40.41
N THR A 863 -28.13 2.82 -40.39
CA THR A 863 -27.72 4.18 -40.84
C THR A 863 -27.22 5.02 -39.67
N LEU A 864 -26.50 6.11 -39.95
CA LEU A 864 -25.92 6.94 -38.90
C LEU A 864 -27.02 7.68 -38.10
N ASP A 865 -27.07 7.44 -36.79
CA ASP A 865 -27.99 8.16 -35.90
C ASP A 865 -27.36 9.47 -35.40
N TRP A 866 -27.64 10.56 -36.12
CA TRP A 866 -27.22 11.90 -35.74
C TRP A 866 -27.77 12.36 -34.38
N THR A 867 -28.92 11.84 -33.93
CA THR A 867 -29.50 12.19 -32.63
C THR A 867 -28.67 11.61 -31.49
N SER A 868 -28.39 10.31 -31.53
CA SER A 868 -27.50 9.65 -30.56
C SER A 868 -26.09 10.24 -30.59
N THR A 869 -25.59 10.60 -31.77
CA THR A 869 -24.28 11.26 -31.93
C THR A 869 -24.25 12.64 -31.25
N SER A 870 -25.31 13.43 -31.41
CA SER A 870 -25.45 14.75 -30.75
C SER A 870 -25.56 14.62 -29.23
N GLN A 871 -26.32 13.65 -28.73
CA GLN A 871 -26.41 13.36 -27.29
C GLN A 871 -25.06 12.94 -26.70
N LEU A 872 -24.29 12.11 -27.43
CA LEU A 872 -22.93 11.76 -27.03
C LEU A 872 -22.03 13.00 -26.96
N THR A 873 -22.12 13.92 -27.94
CA THR A 873 -21.40 15.19 -27.89
C THR A 873 -21.71 16.00 -26.64
N GLN A 874 -22.98 16.10 -26.24
CA GLN A 874 -23.38 16.82 -25.03
C GLN A 874 -22.82 16.15 -23.76
N ARG A 875 -22.84 14.83 -23.68
CA ARG A 875 -22.29 14.07 -22.54
C ARG A 875 -20.76 14.23 -22.42
N LEU A 876 -20.03 14.12 -23.53
CA LEU A 876 -18.59 14.37 -23.56
C LEU A 876 -18.25 15.80 -23.10
N ALA A 877 -19.04 16.79 -23.53
CA ALA A 877 -18.86 18.19 -23.10
C ALA A 877 -19.21 18.42 -21.63
N ALA A 878 -20.25 17.77 -21.11
CA ALA A 878 -20.61 17.84 -19.70
C ALA A 878 -19.51 17.25 -18.81
N ALA A 879 -18.95 16.11 -19.21
CA ALA A 879 -17.88 15.47 -18.46
C ALA A 879 -16.53 16.22 -18.53
N SER A 880 -16.20 16.86 -19.65
CA SER A 880 -14.96 17.66 -19.74
C SER A 880 -15.01 18.98 -18.98
N SER A 881 -16.20 19.37 -18.48
CA SER A 881 -16.41 20.62 -17.75
C SER A 881 -16.63 20.44 -16.25
N THR A 882 -16.56 19.21 -15.73
CA THR A 882 -16.75 18.89 -14.32
C THR A 882 -15.54 18.15 -13.74
N THR A 883 -15.39 18.16 -12.41
CA THR A 883 -14.43 17.32 -11.68
C THR A 883 -15.13 16.20 -10.90
N LYS A 884 -16.44 16.05 -11.10
CA LYS A 884 -17.29 15.11 -10.39
C LYS A 884 -17.46 13.81 -11.18
N ASP A 885 -17.41 12.67 -10.47
CA ASP A 885 -17.74 11.34 -10.97
C ASP A 885 -16.87 10.88 -12.16
N HIS A 886 -15.56 11.12 -12.04
CA HIS A 886 -14.56 10.59 -12.97
C HIS A 886 -14.01 9.24 -12.49
N THR A 887 -13.80 8.30 -13.41
CA THR A 887 -13.29 6.95 -13.13
C THR A 887 -11.93 6.96 -12.45
N VAL A 888 -11.04 7.90 -12.84
CA VAL A 888 -9.74 8.10 -12.16
C VAL A 888 -9.88 8.51 -10.69
N GLY A 889 -10.99 9.15 -10.30
CA GLY A 889 -11.24 9.51 -8.90
C GLY A 889 -11.54 8.30 -8.01
N LEU A 890 -11.94 7.15 -8.59
CA LEU A 890 -12.15 5.90 -7.86
C LEU A 890 -10.84 5.23 -7.43
N LEU A 891 -9.70 5.62 -8.01
CA LEU A 891 -8.38 5.07 -7.68
C LEU A 891 -8.01 5.29 -6.20
N ARG A 892 -8.63 6.27 -5.52
CA ARG A 892 -8.39 6.53 -4.08
C ARG A 892 -8.84 5.39 -3.17
N TYR A 893 -9.65 4.47 -3.68
CA TYR A 893 -10.16 3.31 -2.95
C TYR A 893 -9.34 2.05 -3.23
N LEU A 894 -8.31 2.13 -4.08
CA LEU A 894 -7.38 1.03 -4.31
C LEU A 894 -6.26 1.06 -3.28
N SER A 895 -6.07 -0.05 -2.56
CA SER A 895 -4.99 -0.20 -1.59
C SER A 895 -3.68 -0.69 -2.20
N ASN A 896 -3.74 -1.44 -3.32
CA ASN A 896 -2.60 -2.02 -4.01
C ASN A 896 -2.79 -1.90 -5.52
N PHE A 897 -2.10 -0.95 -6.14
CA PHE A 897 -2.26 -0.65 -7.56
C PHE A 897 -1.60 -1.72 -8.43
N ARG A 898 -0.47 -2.27 -8.00
CA ARG A 898 0.28 -3.30 -8.73
C ARG A 898 -0.52 -4.59 -8.83
N GLU A 899 -1.02 -5.09 -7.71
CA GLU A 899 -1.85 -6.28 -7.68
C GLU A 899 -3.12 -6.09 -8.52
N TRP A 900 -3.82 -4.97 -8.35
CA TRP A 900 -5.01 -4.63 -9.14
C TRP A 900 -4.70 -4.59 -10.65
N THR A 901 -3.58 -3.96 -11.04
CA THR A 901 -3.15 -3.86 -12.44
C THR A 901 -2.76 -5.24 -13.01
N THR A 902 -2.02 -6.05 -12.26
CA THR A 902 -1.62 -7.41 -12.65
C THR A 902 -2.83 -8.36 -12.75
N ARG A 903 -3.85 -8.18 -11.91
CA ARG A 903 -5.11 -8.93 -12.01
C ARG A 903 -5.85 -8.53 -13.29
N ASN A 904 -6.03 -7.23 -13.52
CA ASN A 904 -6.75 -6.72 -14.68
C ASN A 904 -6.06 -7.03 -16.00
N SER A 905 -4.73 -7.09 -16.04
CA SER A 905 -3.99 -7.45 -17.26
C SER A 905 -4.22 -8.90 -17.71
N LYS A 906 -4.80 -9.75 -16.85
CA LYS A 906 -5.16 -11.13 -17.16
C LYS A 906 -6.63 -11.29 -17.55
N LEU A 907 -7.45 -10.28 -17.32
CA LEU A 907 -8.88 -10.30 -17.64
C LEU A 907 -9.13 -9.94 -19.11
N PRO A 908 -10.25 -10.42 -19.70
CA PRO A 908 -10.72 -9.93 -20.99
C PRO A 908 -10.88 -8.42 -20.98
N ALA A 909 -10.86 -7.78 -22.16
CA ALA A 909 -11.20 -6.38 -22.23
C ALA A 909 -12.65 -6.14 -21.76
N ASP A 910 -12.88 -5.01 -21.09
CA ASP A 910 -14.18 -4.59 -20.59
C ASP A 910 -14.84 -3.53 -21.49
N VAL A 911 -14.13 -3.11 -22.54
CA VAL A 911 -14.55 -2.19 -23.60
C VAL A 911 -14.09 -2.70 -24.97
N SER A 912 -14.78 -2.28 -26.03
CA SER A 912 -14.54 -2.68 -27.43
C SER A 912 -13.37 -1.94 -28.08
N PHE A 913 -13.31 -0.61 -27.91
CA PHE A 913 -12.23 0.24 -28.39
C PHE A 913 -12.23 1.57 -27.63
N GLU A 914 -11.11 2.29 -27.69
CA GLU A 914 -11.04 3.67 -27.20
C GLU A 914 -10.78 4.67 -28.32
N ILE A 915 -11.28 5.90 -28.14
CA ILE A 915 -10.95 7.06 -28.99
C ILE A 915 -10.34 8.17 -28.13
N SER A 916 -9.18 8.64 -28.54
CA SER A 916 -8.50 9.80 -27.99
C SER A 916 -8.26 10.84 -29.08
N ASN A 917 -8.71 12.08 -28.86
CA ASN A 917 -8.68 13.15 -29.86
C ASN A 917 -8.04 14.42 -29.30
N LEU A 918 -6.86 14.78 -29.83
CA LEU A 918 -6.13 16.01 -29.43
C LEU A 918 -6.68 17.27 -30.11
N GLY A 919 -7.55 17.12 -31.11
CA GLY A 919 -8.05 18.23 -31.90
C GLY A 919 -7.02 18.76 -32.90
N ALA A 920 -7.17 20.03 -33.26
CA ALA A 920 -6.36 20.69 -34.27
C ALA A 920 -5.24 21.52 -33.62
N PHE A 921 -4.01 21.29 -34.04
CA PHE A 921 -2.84 22.08 -33.66
C PHE A 921 -2.88 23.49 -34.24
N SER A 922 -2.94 24.51 -33.36
CA SER A 922 -2.88 25.92 -33.74
C SER A 922 -1.82 26.67 -32.92
N ALA A 923 -0.63 26.82 -33.48
CA ALA A 923 0.36 27.80 -33.01
C ALA A 923 0.31 29.05 -33.91
N GLN A 924 0.51 30.26 -33.36
CA GLN A 924 0.56 31.51 -34.14
C GLN A 924 1.56 31.37 -35.32
N GLN A 925 1.06 31.47 -36.55
CA GLN A 925 1.82 31.18 -37.78
C GLN A 925 2.49 32.41 -38.42
N GLU A 926 2.59 33.54 -37.72
CA GLU A 926 3.12 34.78 -38.32
C GLU A 926 4.67 34.83 -38.29
N GLY A 927 5.28 35.07 -39.47
CA GLY A 927 6.73 35.22 -39.69
C GLY A 927 7.15 34.68 -41.07
N GLU A 928 7.75 35.51 -41.95
CA GLU A 928 8.27 35.09 -43.27
C GLU A 928 9.53 34.20 -43.10
N GLY A 929 9.59 33.09 -43.84
CA GLY A 929 10.77 32.21 -43.93
C GLY A 929 10.90 31.10 -42.87
N VAL A 930 9.87 30.84 -42.05
CA VAL A 930 9.99 29.92 -40.90
C VAL A 930 9.17 28.64 -41.04
N SER A 931 9.72 27.55 -40.49
CA SER A 931 9.09 26.23 -40.36
C SER A 931 7.59 26.32 -40.03
N LYS A 932 6.74 25.68 -40.85
CA LYS A 932 5.29 25.57 -40.64
C LYS A 932 4.93 24.13 -40.31
N MET A 933 4.03 23.90 -39.35
CA MET A 933 3.49 22.56 -39.11
C MET A 933 2.34 22.27 -40.10
N GLU A 934 2.52 21.27 -40.94
CA GLU A 934 1.54 20.85 -41.96
C GLU A 934 0.60 19.75 -41.48
N ASN A 935 1.13 18.80 -40.71
CA ASN A 935 0.38 17.67 -40.19
C ASN A 935 0.83 17.37 -38.75
N MET A 936 -0.08 16.77 -37.98
CA MET A 936 0.15 16.31 -36.62
C MET A 936 -0.43 14.91 -36.50
N ILE A 937 0.39 13.97 -36.04
CA ILE A 937 -0.02 12.61 -35.70
C ILE A 937 0.05 12.48 -34.19
N PHE A 938 -0.96 11.84 -33.61
CA PHE A 938 -0.92 11.37 -32.23
C PHE A 938 -1.11 9.86 -32.25
N SER A 939 -0.30 9.15 -31.47
CA SER A 939 -0.40 7.71 -31.31
C SER A 939 -0.01 7.29 -29.91
N GLN A 940 -0.68 6.27 -29.41
CA GLN A 940 -0.42 5.73 -28.09
C GLN A 940 -0.20 4.23 -28.19
N SER A 941 0.75 3.69 -27.42
CA SER A 941 1.00 2.24 -27.42
C SER A 941 -0.25 1.45 -27.01
N ALA A 942 -0.34 0.22 -27.49
CA ALA A 942 -1.36 -0.70 -27.04
C ALA A 942 -1.26 -0.94 -25.53
N ASN A 943 -2.42 -1.14 -24.89
CA ASN A 943 -2.57 -1.14 -23.45
C ASN A 943 -2.98 -2.52 -22.92
N GLY A 944 -2.14 -3.13 -22.09
CA GLY A 944 -2.39 -4.46 -21.53
C GLY A 944 -3.57 -4.57 -20.57
N THR A 945 -4.07 -3.45 -20.06
CA THR A 945 -5.31 -3.39 -19.27
C THR A 945 -6.43 -2.66 -20.00
N GLY A 946 -6.25 -2.34 -21.29
CA GLY A 946 -7.15 -1.47 -22.07
C GLY A 946 -7.99 -2.23 -23.10
N PRO A 947 -8.59 -1.51 -24.05
CA PRO A 947 -9.39 -2.12 -25.11
C PRO A 947 -8.58 -2.99 -26.08
N PRO A 948 -9.26 -3.77 -26.94
CA PRO A 948 -8.68 -4.46 -28.08
C PRO A 948 -7.83 -3.58 -28.99
N PHE A 949 -8.34 -2.39 -29.35
CA PHE A 949 -7.59 -1.39 -30.10
C PHE A 949 -7.90 0.04 -29.62
N SER A 950 -6.94 0.94 -29.85
CA SER A 950 -7.05 2.38 -29.55
C SER A 950 -7.00 3.19 -30.84
N VAL A 951 -7.89 4.18 -30.98
CA VAL A 951 -7.91 5.14 -32.08
C VAL A 951 -7.45 6.49 -31.56
N ASN A 952 -6.40 7.02 -32.16
CA ASN A 952 -5.80 8.29 -31.76
C ASN A 952 -5.91 9.28 -32.91
N VAL A 953 -6.43 10.47 -32.62
CA VAL A 953 -6.84 11.45 -33.62
C VAL A 953 -6.14 12.78 -33.36
N ALA A 954 -5.53 13.33 -34.41
CA ALA A 954 -4.96 14.68 -34.39
C ALA A 954 -5.01 15.30 -35.79
N SER A 955 -4.96 16.62 -35.85
CA SER A 955 -4.75 17.34 -37.10
C SER A 955 -3.91 18.59 -36.86
N ALA A 956 -3.28 19.12 -37.92
CA ALA A 956 -2.81 20.50 -37.90
C ALA A 956 -3.94 21.43 -38.35
N ASN A 957 -3.91 22.71 -37.94
CA ASN A 957 -4.90 23.68 -38.38
C ASN A 957 -4.89 23.82 -39.93
N GLY A 958 -6.01 23.47 -40.56
CA GLY A 958 -6.15 23.43 -42.02
C GLY A 958 -5.51 22.23 -42.72
N GLY A 959 -4.89 21.31 -41.97
CA GLY A 959 -4.28 20.08 -42.47
C GLY A 959 -5.24 18.89 -42.56
N ALA A 960 -4.70 17.72 -42.90
CA ALA A 960 -5.45 16.47 -42.93
C ALA A 960 -5.81 15.99 -41.50
N LEU A 961 -6.86 15.16 -41.38
CA LEU A 961 -7.13 14.40 -40.16
C LEU A 961 -6.26 13.15 -40.18
N MET A 962 -5.36 13.04 -39.20
CA MET A 962 -4.55 11.84 -39.02
C MET A 962 -5.17 10.98 -37.93
N MET A 963 -5.38 9.70 -38.25
CA MET A 963 -5.86 8.70 -37.31
C MET A 963 -4.83 7.58 -37.23
N SER A 964 -4.38 7.26 -36.02
CA SER A 964 -3.57 6.07 -35.78
C SER A 964 -4.35 5.06 -34.95
N VAL A 965 -4.38 3.82 -35.42
CA VAL A 965 -5.02 2.70 -34.74
C VAL A 965 -3.95 1.76 -34.21
N THR A 966 -3.94 1.50 -32.91
CA THR A 966 -2.95 0.65 -32.26
C THR A 966 -3.58 -0.52 -31.50
N TRP A 967 -2.96 -1.70 -31.59
CA TRP A 967 -3.39 -2.91 -30.89
C TRP A 967 -2.21 -3.85 -30.62
N TRP A 968 -2.41 -4.83 -29.74
CA TRP A 968 -1.48 -5.95 -29.59
C TRP A 968 -1.87 -7.09 -30.51
N ASN A 969 -0.89 -7.71 -31.16
CA ASN A 969 -1.14 -8.89 -31.98
C ASN A 969 -1.81 -10.00 -31.16
N GLY A 970 -2.95 -10.47 -31.66
CA GLY A 970 -3.81 -11.48 -31.04
C GLY A 970 -4.92 -10.92 -30.14
N MET A 971 -5.02 -9.59 -29.98
CA MET A 971 -5.98 -8.95 -29.08
C MET A 971 -7.38 -8.78 -29.69
N LEU A 972 -7.51 -8.75 -31.02
CA LEU A 972 -8.78 -8.44 -31.71
C LEU A 972 -9.71 -9.65 -31.82
N GLY A 973 -9.21 -10.87 -31.68
CA GLY A 973 -10.04 -12.08 -31.75
C GLY A 973 -10.50 -12.42 -33.16
N VAL A 974 -9.74 -11.99 -34.17
CA VAL A 974 -9.86 -12.37 -35.58
C VAL A 974 -8.51 -12.87 -36.07
N ASP A 975 -8.49 -13.80 -37.04
CA ASP A 975 -7.24 -14.41 -37.51
C ASP A 975 -6.39 -13.46 -38.38
N ASP A 976 -7.02 -12.48 -39.01
CA ASP A 976 -6.44 -11.53 -39.97
C ASP A 976 -6.49 -10.08 -39.45
N GLU A 977 -5.99 -9.85 -38.25
CA GLU A 977 -6.10 -8.57 -37.51
C GLU A 977 -5.70 -7.32 -38.32
N VAL A 978 -4.62 -7.39 -39.10
CA VAL A 978 -4.17 -6.27 -39.95
C VAL A 978 -5.21 -5.95 -41.03
N VAL A 979 -5.76 -6.98 -41.68
CA VAL A 979 -6.80 -6.82 -42.71
C VAL A 979 -8.08 -6.30 -42.06
N PHE A 980 -8.42 -6.78 -40.86
CA PHE A 980 -9.57 -6.28 -40.12
C PHE A 980 -9.47 -4.78 -39.81
N ILE A 981 -8.33 -4.32 -39.29
CA ILE A 981 -8.14 -2.88 -39.00
C ILE A 981 -8.11 -2.04 -40.27
N ASP A 982 -7.47 -2.52 -41.35
CA ASP A 982 -7.48 -1.85 -42.65
C ASP A 982 -8.92 -1.68 -43.17
N GLU A 983 -9.73 -2.75 -43.14
CA GLU A 983 -11.14 -2.69 -43.55
C GLU A 983 -11.96 -1.71 -42.70
N VAL A 984 -11.76 -1.68 -41.39
CA VAL A 984 -12.40 -0.72 -40.49
C VAL A 984 -12.01 0.71 -40.88
N CYS A 985 -10.73 0.96 -41.11
CA CYS A 985 -10.22 2.28 -41.45
C CYS A 985 -10.71 2.76 -42.82
N VAL A 986 -10.65 1.91 -43.85
CA VAL A 986 -11.15 2.20 -45.19
C VAL A 986 -12.65 2.52 -45.15
N ASP A 987 -13.42 1.76 -44.38
CA ASP A 987 -14.86 1.97 -44.25
C ASP A 987 -15.20 3.28 -43.52
N VAL A 988 -14.48 3.61 -42.44
CA VAL A 988 -14.59 4.92 -41.76
C VAL A 988 -14.26 6.07 -42.73
N ALA A 989 -13.19 5.95 -43.52
CA ALA A 989 -12.81 6.96 -44.50
C ALA A 989 -13.90 7.17 -45.56
N LYS A 990 -14.46 6.08 -46.07
CA LYS A 990 -15.58 6.10 -47.03
C LYS A 990 -16.84 6.74 -46.44
N GLU A 991 -17.22 6.40 -45.21
CA GLU A 991 -18.37 7.04 -44.56
C GLU A 991 -18.15 8.55 -44.36
N MET A 992 -16.93 8.97 -43.97
CA MET A 992 -16.60 10.39 -43.88
C MET A 992 -16.68 11.10 -45.24
N GLU A 993 -16.26 10.46 -46.32
CA GLU A 993 -16.40 11.00 -47.68
C GLU A 993 -17.88 11.17 -48.10
N GLU A 994 -18.73 10.19 -47.79
CA GLU A 994 -20.17 10.29 -48.10
C GLU A 994 -20.86 11.36 -47.25
N ILE A 995 -20.49 11.49 -45.97
CA ILE A 995 -20.94 12.60 -45.10
C ILE A 995 -20.48 13.96 -45.66
N ALA A 996 -19.26 14.02 -46.20
CA ALA A 996 -18.73 15.23 -46.83
C ALA A 996 -19.43 15.58 -48.16
N LYS A 997 -19.97 14.58 -48.88
CA LYS A 997 -20.80 14.77 -50.08
C LYS A 997 -22.27 15.11 -49.73
N GLY A 998 -22.70 14.82 -48.49
CA GLY A 998 -24.06 15.06 -48.02
C GLY A 998 -25.02 13.89 -48.26
N HIS A 999 -24.52 12.67 -48.42
CA HIS A 999 -25.29 11.48 -48.81
C HIS A 999 -25.65 10.53 -47.65
N VAL A 1000 -25.48 10.92 -46.38
CA VAL A 1000 -25.61 10.02 -45.20
C VAL A 1000 -26.62 10.51 -44.18
#